data_AF-A0A8T0QKK5-F1
#
_entry.id   AF-A0A8T0QKK5-F1
#
_cell.length_a   1.000
_cell.length_b   1.000
_cell.length_c   1.000
_cell.angle_alpha   90.00
_cell.angle_beta   90.00
_cell.angle_gamma   90.00
#
_symmetry.space_group_name_H-M   'P 1'
#
loop_
_entity.id
_entity.type
_entity.pdbx_description
1 polymer ?
#
loop_
_entity_poly.entity_id
_entity_poly.type
_entity_poly.pdbx_seq_one_letter_code
_entity_poly.pdbx_strand_id
1 'polypeptide(L)'
;MEMALRAQSPLCSRGRPVLVVRPAAATTGLAQSTIGRSRFTGGRLVRCMVSSSDYPKKNPRRTSTPKPKGTASRGYASRPTAESSMKKIEQSSTVEGDLGKSNGTLHGEATQQASTAEESSEIDLPGNVASRAEKDEPGTKEEASQNHSSASSSMPMDDESIDRKLDEYRGKISALVSSKPEPSTSASVHGQDKPLVGTHEQEKSITGFEEHDSSIVDEPRKGRPFAEAIVGYPVKHADEEPPVSEDDELRIIKDQEQYEPDIQAPVEDDVDPEVLKRRLQELADENYSVGNKCFVFPEVVKADSMINLYLNRSMSALASEPDVLIKGAFNGWRWKSFTENLHKSELRGDWWCCKLYIPKQAYRLDFVFFNGGTVYENNNHNDFFLEIESDIDEHSFEDFLVEEKQKELERLAAEEAERKRQAEEERRREEERAAMEADRAQAKSEVEMKKEKLHQMLSSASRYADYLWYIEPNTYKGGDRVRLYYNRSSRPLMHNNEIWMHGGYNNWIDGLSISERLVKSHEKDGDWWYAEVTLPERALVLDWVFADGPPGNARNYDNNGRQDFHAIVPNNIPEDMFWVEEEHRIFRRLQQERREREHADRLKAERSAKMKAEMKEKTMRAFLISQKHIVYTEPLEVRAGTTVDVFYNPSNTVLNGKPEVWFRGSFNRWTHPSGPLPPQKMVKAENGSHLRATVRVPLDAYMMDFVFSESEDGGIYDNRNGMDYHIPVSDSVAKEPPMHIVHIAVEMAPIAKVGGLGDVVTSLSRAVQDLGHNVEVILPKYDCLNLSNVMDLHYQQSFTWGGTEIKVWFGKVEDLPVYFLEPQNGMFWVGCVYGKNDESRFGFFCHSALEFLLQKGSSPDIIHCHDWSSAPVAWLYKEQYALNGLGNGRVVFTIHNLEFGAHHIGKAMAHCDKATTVSDTYSKEVAGHGAIAPHYFKFHGIRNGIDPDIWDPYTDNFIPVHYTSENVVEGKSAAKKALQQMLGLQQTDTPIVGIISRLTVQKGIHLIKHAIYRTLERNGQVVLLGSAPDPRIQGDFTNLASRLHGEYHGRVKLCLTYDEPLSHLLIAMRYGSIPIVRKTGGLYDTVFDVDDDKYRAQAQGLEPNGFSFEGADSSSVDYALDRAISTFYDARDWFNSLCKRVMEQDWSWNRPALDYMELYHSARKN
;
A
#
# COMPACT_ATOMS: atom_id res chain seq x y z
N MET A 1 -9.96 3.69 -11.12
CA MET A 1 -8.67 4.40 -11.28
C MET A 1 -7.98 3.82 -12.50
N GLU A 2 -8.06 4.48 -13.65
CA GLU A 2 -7.53 3.96 -14.93
C GLU A 2 -6.62 4.99 -15.64
N MET A 3 -5.57 5.43 -14.94
CA MET A 3 -4.50 6.18 -15.59
C MET A 3 -3.54 5.22 -16.29
N ALA A 4 -3.14 5.59 -17.50
CA ALA A 4 -2.12 4.90 -18.26
C ALA A 4 -1.45 5.90 -19.20
N LEU A 5 -0.13 5.96 -19.14
CA LEU A 5 0.66 7.12 -19.49
C LEU A 5 1.89 6.65 -20.26
N ARG A 6 2.32 7.39 -21.27
CA ARG A 6 3.56 7.04 -21.95
C ARG A 6 4.27 8.26 -22.50
N ALA A 7 5.49 8.47 -22.02
CA ALA A 7 6.35 9.54 -22.50
C ALA A 7 6.76 9.30 -23.97
N GLN A 8 6.84 10.41 -24.72
CA GLN A 8 7.74 10.53 -25.87
C GLN A 8 8.49 11.86 -25.75
N SER A 9 9.73 11.86 -26.22
CA SER A 9 10.73 12.91 -25.98
C SER A 9 10.50 14.17 -26.82
N PRO A 10 10.90 15.36 -26.31
CA PRO A 10 10.76 16.61 -27.04
C PRO A 10 11.75 16.73 -28.19
N LEU A 11 11.26 17.08 -29.39
CA LEU A 11 12.08 17.41 -30.56
C LEU A 11 11.62 18.72 -31.21
N CYS A 12 12.26 19.83 -30.86
CA CYS A 12 12.48 20.91 -31.83
C CYS A 12 13.67 21.79 -31.45
N SER A 13 14.11 22.63 -32.40
CA SER A 13 15.43 23.26 -32.39
C SER A 13 15.39 24.78 -32.40
N ARG A 14 16.40 25.42 -31.79
CA ARG A 14 17.31 26.42 -32.42
C ARG A 14 18.28 27.02 -31.39
N GLY A 15 19.47 27.44 -31.86
CA GLY A 15 20.41 28.26 -31.09
C GLY A 15 21.81 27.65 -30.91
N ARG A 16 22.72 27.90 -31.87
CA ARG A 16 24.17 27.79 -31.64
C ARG A 16 24.77 29.18 -31.49
N PRO A 17 25.59 29.43 -30.46
CA PRO A 17 26.84 30.15 -30.60
C PRO A 17 28.00 29.16 -30.81
N VAL A 18 29.09 29.63 -31.42
CA VAL A 18 30.35 28.87 -31.55
C VAL A 18 31.37 29.45 -30.58
N LEU A 19 32.08 28.60 -29.85
CA LEU A 19 33.35 28.99 -29.22
C LEU A 19 34.40 27.89 -29.43
N VAL A 20 35.67 28.30 -29.44
CA VAL A 20 36.83 27.47 -29.82
C VAL A 20 37.76 27.32 -28.63
N VAL A 21 38.22 26.10 -28.37
CA VAL A 21 39.34 25.81 -27.45
C VAL A 21 40.35 24.90 -28.14
N ARG A 22 41.64 25.20 -27.96
CA ARG A 22 42.78 24.42 -28.48
C ARG A 22 43.26 23.41 -27.43
N PRO A 23 43.91 22.30 -27.83
CA PRO A 23 44.62 21.44 -26.89
C PRO A 23 45.87 22.14 -26.33
N ALA A 24 46.20 21.86 -25.08
CA ALA A 24 47.49 22.12 -24.44
C ALA A 24 48.11 20.79 -23.98
N ALA A 25 49.43 20.70 -23.86
CA ALA A 25 50.13 19.43 -23.69
C ALA A 25 51.28 19.48 -22.68
N ALA A 26 51.46 18.34 -22.00
CA ALA A 26 52.69 17.75 -21.48
C ALA A 26 53.63 18.54 -20.55
N THR A 27 53.89 17.95 -19.37
CA THR A 27 55.15 18.00 -18.60
C THR A 27 55.03 16.99 -17.44
N THR A 28 56.10 16.44 -16.87
CA THR A 28 56.99 15.34 -17.31
C THR A 28 57.91 15.00 -16.14
N GLY A 29 58.02 13.73 -15.74
CA GLY A 29 59.00 13.20 -14.77
C GLY A 29 58.50 11.90 -14.14
N LEU A 30 59.12 10.71 -14.26
CA LEU A 30 60.48 10.24 -13.95
C LEU A 30 60.72 10.03 -12.43
N ALA A 31 61.22 8.89 -11.93
CA ALA A 31 61.82 7.73 -12.62
C ALA A 31 61.76 6.38 -11.85
N GLN A 32 61.84 5.28 -12.63
CA GLN A 32 62.53 3.98 -12.40
C GLN A 32 62.38 3.18 -11.07
N SER A 33 61.96 1.90 -11.23
CA SER A 33 62.81 0.73 -10.90
C SER A 33 62.42 -0.47 -11.81
N THR A 34 63.03 -1.66 -11.67
CA THR A 34 62.99 -2.76 -12.68
C THR A 34 62.98 -4.18 -12.09
N ILE A 35 62.88 -5.20 -12.96
CA ILE A 35 62.96 -6.67 -12.75
C ILE A 35 61.56 -7.31 -12.49
N GLY A 36 61.19 -8.48 -13.06
CA GLY A 36 61.97 -9.45 -13.85
C GLY A 36 61.14 -10.31 -14.83
N ARG A 37 61.79 -11.33 -15.45
CA ARG A 37 61.25 -12.19 -16.53
C ARG A 37 60.86 -13.58 -16.04
N SER A 38 59.80 -14.17 -16.60
CA SER A 38 59.82 -15.59 -17.07
C SER A 38 58.82 -15.84 -18.21
N ARG A 39 58.69 -17.09 -18.68
CA ARG A 39 58.91 -17.44 -20.10
C ARG A 39 58.25 -18.78 -20.53
N PHE A 40 57.99 -18.95 -21.83
CA PHE A 40 57.38 -20.12 -22.52
C PHE A 40 55.88 -20.35 -22.21
N THR A 41 54.92 -20.64 -23.11
CA THR A 41 54.82 -21.11 -24.53
C THR A 41 54.85 -22.63 -24.79
N GLY A 42 53.75 -23.15 -25.37
CA GLY A 42 53.61 -24.48 -25.95
C GLY A 42 52.38 -25.23 -25.42
N GLY A 43 51.37 -25.66 -26.20
CA GLY A 43 51.12 -25.49 -27.63
C GLY A 43 51.03 -26.82 -28.39
N ARG A 44 49.84 -27.22 -28.86
CA ARG A 44 49.66 -28.36 -29.75
C ARG A 44 48.51 -28.12 -30.76
N LEU A 45 48.75 -28.51 -32.00
CA LEU A 45 47.81 -28.48 -33.13
C LEU A 45 46.71 -29.57 -32.94
N VAL A 46 45.57 -29.60 -33.65
CA VAL A 46 45.41 -29.64 -35.13
C VAL A 46 44.06 -29.06 -35.62
N ARG A 47 44.13 -28.34 -36.76
CA ARG A 47 43.15 -28.16 -37.89
C ARG A 47 41.85 -29.00 -37.83
N CYS A 48 40.68 -28.59 -38.35
CA CYS A 48 40.24 -27.47 -39.23
C CYS A 48 38.67 -27.40 -39.18
N MET A 49 37.86 -26.66 -39.98
CA MET A 49 37.98 -25.88 -41.24
C MET A 49 37.22 -24.52 -41.14
N VAL A 50 37.09 -23.81 -42.27
CA VAL A 50 36.23 -22.63 -42.56
C VAL A 50 35.34 -23.07 -43.77
N SER A 51 34.11 -22.63 -44.07
CA SER A 51 33.61 -21.24 -44.11
C SER A 51 32.07 -21.07 -44.09
N SER A 52 31.70 -19.80 -43.89
CA SER A 52 30.60 -19.03 -44.52
C SER A 52 30.18 -19.46 -45.95
N SER A 53 28.99 -19.17 -46.50
CA SER A 53 27.71 -18.51 -46.07
C SER A 53 26.63 -18.79 -47.17
N ASP A 54 25.53 -18.07 -47.50
CA ASP A 54 25.00 -16.72 -47.18
C ASP A 54 23.48 -16.56 -47.54
N TYR A 55 22.93 -15.34 -47.34
CA TYR A 55 21.59 -14.87 -47.71
C TYR A 55 21.47 -14.50 -49.21
N PRO A 56 20.27 -14.52 -49.89
CA PRO A 56 19.23 -13.49 -49.63
C PRO A 56 17.72 -13.74 -50.03
N LYS A 57 16.82 -13.09 -49.26
CA LYS A 57 15.60 -12.31 -49.65
C LYS A 57 14.46 -12.89 -50.55
N LYS A 58 13.21 -12.64 -50.05
CA LYS A 58 11.90 -12.39 -50.72
C LYS A 58 10.96 -13.56 -51.16
N ASN A 59 9.85 -13.69 -50.42
CA ASN A 59 8.41 -13.65 -50.78
C ASN A 59 7.97 -13.71 -52.28
N PRO A 60 6.68 -14.07 -52.58
CA PRO A 60 5.77 -15.04 -51.92
C PRO A 60 4.86 -15.83 -52.93
N ARG A 61 4.10 -16.86 -52.48
CA ARG A 61 2.66 -17.09 -52.83
C ARG A 61 2.06 -18.43 -52.34
N ARG A 62 0.72 -18.47 -52.35
CA ARG A 62 -0.21 -19.61 -52.23
C ARG A 62 0.27 -20.91 -52.92
N THR A 63 0.00 -22.06 -52.30
CA THR A 63 -0.88 -23.09 -52.90
C THR A 63 -1.48 -24.07 -51.90
N SER A 64 -2.65 -24.59 -52.32
CA SER A 64 -3.50 -25.63 -51.77
C SER A 64 -2.86 -26.99 -51.41
N THR A 65 -3.52 -27.70 -50.50
CA THR A 65 -3.46 -29.17 -50.29
C THR A 65 -3.52 -29.98 -51.59
N PRO A 66 -2.94 -31.21 -51.62
CA PRO A 66 -3.82 -32.38 -51.47
C PRO A 66 -3.22 -33.60 -50.71
N LYS A 67 -4.10 -34.43 -50.11
CA LYS A 67 -3.89 -35.88 -49.80
C LYS A 67 -4.12 -36.71 -51.10
N PRO A 68 -4.08 -38.08 -51.19
CA PRO A 68 -3.97 -39.13 -50.15
C PRO A 68 -3.09 -40.38 -50.52
N LYS A 69 -3.26 -41.48 -49.76
CA LYS A 69 -2.81 -42.89 -49.95
C LYS A 69 -1.35 -43.21 -49.51
N GLY A 70 -1.05 -44.33 -48.83
CA GLY A 70 -1.91 -45.28 -48.07
C GLY A 70 -1.41 -46.74 -48.03
N THR A 71 -1.62 -47.45 -46.90
CA THR A 71 -1.48 -48.93 -46.68
C THR A 71 -0.04 -49.54 -46.80
N ALA A 72 0.40 -50.68 -46.22
CA ALA A 72 -0.10 -51.74 -45.30
C ALA A 72 1.12 -52.62 -44.86
N SER A 73 1.14 -53.59 -43.91
CA SER A 73 0.30 -54.10 -42.79
C SER A 73 1.07 -55.22 -42.01
N ARG A 74 0.43 -55.91 -41.02
CA ARG A 74 0.89 -57.07 -40.18
C ARG A 74 1.72 -56.73 -38.91
N GLY A 75 1.57 -57.41 -37.76
CA GLY A 75 0.51 -58.36 -37.32
C GLY A 75 0.91 -59.30 -36.13
N TYR A 76 -0.08 -59.73 -35.32
CA TYR A 76 -0.01 -60.73 -34.21
C TYR A 76 0.89 -60.38 -33.00
N ALA A 77 0.60 -60.66 -31.71
CA ALA A 77 -0.57 -61.12 -30.92
C ALA A 77 -0.28 -60.74 -29.42
N SER A 78 -0.93 -61.13 -28.30
CA SER A 78 -1.91 -62.19 -27.92
C SER A 78 -2.80 -61.69 -26.72
N ARG A 79 -3.12 -62.55 -25.73
CA ARG A 79 -3.88 -62.26 -24.48
C ARG A 79 -3.52 -63.32 -23.40
N PRO A 80 -3.83 -63.13 -22.08
CA PRO A 80 -5.13 -63.61 -21.55
C PRO A 80 -5.78 -62.77 -20.40
N THR A 81 -7.09 -62.51 -20.55
CA THR A 81 -8.26 -62.84 -19.68
C THR A 81 -8.20 -62.71 -18.13
N ALA A 82 -9.31 -62.48 -17.41
CA ALA A 82 -10.72 -62.78 -17.73
C ALA A 82 -11.75 -61.77 -17.16
N GLU A 83 -13.04 -62.15 -17.11
CA GLU A 83 -14.12 -61.74 -18.01
C GLU A 83 -15.47 -62.29 -17.43
N SER A 84 -16.69 -61.90 -17.84
CA SER A 84 -17.12 -61.21 -19.07
C SER A 84 -17.71 -59.80 -18.86
N SER A 85 -18.95 -59.49 -18.46
CA SER A 85 -20.29 -60.14 -18.38
C SER A 85 -21.27 -59.03 -17.93
N MET A 86 -22.58 -58.90 -18.21
CA MET A 86 -23.61 -59.38 -19.17
C MET A 86 -24.83 -58.43 -18.91
N LYS A 87 -25.72 -57.96 -19.81
CA LYS A 87 -26.12 -58.12 -21.24
C LYS A 87 -26.56 -56.71 -21.74
N LYS A 88 -26.71 -56.36 -23.03
CA LYS A 88 -27.63 -56.82 -24.12
C LYS A 88 -29.12 -56.57 -23.76
N ILE A 89 -29.96 -55.88 -24.55
CA ILE A 89 -30.11 -55.84 -26.02
C ILE A 89 -30.52 -54.45 -26.58
N GLU A 90 -29.71 -53.91 -27.51
CA GLU A 90 -29.99 -53.42 -28.90
C GLU A 90 -31.14 -52.45 -29.30
N GLN A 91 -30.74 -51.45 -30.15
CA GLN A 91 -31.46 -50.88 -31.33
C GLN A 91 -32.80 -50.10 -31.12
N SER A 92 -33.24 -49.16 -31.97
CA SER A 92 -32.60 -48.22 -32.94
C SER A 92 -33.63 -47.17 -33.44
N SER A 93 -33.22 -46.28 -34.38
CA SER A 93 -34.08 -45.52 -35.34
C SER A 93 -34.84 -44.23 -34.90
N THR A 94 -34.41 -43.11 -35.51
CA THR A 94 -35.18 -42.06 -36.25
C THR A 94 -36.38 -41.27 -35.69
N VAL A 95 -36.20 -39.93 -35.65
CA VAL A 95 -36.99 -38.87 -36.35
C VAL A 95 -38.38 -38.43 -35.80
N GLU A 96 -38.44 -37.13 -35.44
CA GLU A 96 -39.56 -36.14 -35.50
C GLU A 96 -40.98 -36.45 -34.94
N GLY A 97 -41.81 -35.39 -34.79
CA GLY A 97 -43.24 -35.49 -35.11
C GLY A 97 -44.26 -35.21 -34.01
N ASP A 98 -44.29 -33.98 -33.50
CA ASP A 98 -45.19 -33.39 -32.49
C ASP A 98 -46.73 -33.57 -32.66
N LEU A 99 -47.49 -33.26 -31.60
CA LEU A 99 -48.95 -33.00 -31.49
C LEU A 99 -49.97 -34.15 -31.70
N GLY A 100 -50.40 -34.75 -30.58
CA GLY A 100 -51.50 -35.71 -30.47
C GLY A 100 -52.95 -35.18 -30.48
N LYS A 101 -53.87 -35.94 -29.85
CA LYS A 101 -55.22 -35.50 -29.45
C LYS A 101 -55.90 -36.42 -28.43
N SER A 102 -57.03 -35.96 -27.89
CA SER A 102 -57.68 -36.43 -26.66
C SER A 102 -58.72 -37.56 -26.82
N ASN A 103 -59.20 -38.03 -25.66
CA ASN A 103 -60.41 -38.83 -25.35
C ASN A 103 -60.12 -40.30 -24.95
N GLY A 104 -60.71 -40.85 -23.87
CA GLY A 104 -61.50 -40.17 -22.82
C GLY A 104 -62.24 -41.12 -21.86
N THR A 105 -62.96 -40.53 -20.91
CA THR A 105 -64.29 -40.94 -20.37
C THR A 105 -64.42 -42.26 -19.56
N LEU A 106 -65.06 -42.21 -18.37
CA LEU A 106 -66.29 -42.96 -17.99
C LEU A 106 -66.78 -42.74 -16.52
N HIS A 107 -68.08 -42.39 -16.39
CA HIS A 107 -69.08 -42.63 -15.30
C HIS A 107 -68.94 -42.18 -13.81
N GLY A 108 -70.11 -41.80 -13.25
CA GLY A 108 -70.49 -41.87 -11.81
C GLY A 108 -70.37 -40.54 -11.03
N GLU A 109 -71.37 -39.66 -10.82
CA GLU A 109 -72.78 -39.79 -10.35
C GLU A 109 -72.94 -40.46 -8.96
N ALA A 110 -73.81 -40.05 -8.01
CA ALA A 110 -74.61 -38.83 -7.75
C ALA A 110 -75.24 -38.96 -6.29
N THR A 111 -76.12 -38.14 -5.68
CA THR A 111 -76.86 -36.87 -5.96
C THR A 111 -77.45 -36.32 -4.63
N GLN A 112 -77.44 -34.98 -4.39
CA GLN A 112 -78.52 -34.17 -3.73
C GLN A 112 -78.92 -34.45 -2.23
N GLN A 113 -79.55 -33.57 -1.42
CA GLN A 113 -79.97 -32.14 -1.52
C GLN A 113 -80.27 -31.49 -0.14
N ALA A 114 -80.11 -30.15 -0.05
CA ALA A 114 -80.93 -29.15 0.68
C ALA A 114 -81.07 -29.11 2.24
N SER A 115 -81.35 -27.89 2.74
CA SER A 115 -81.85 -27.49 4.10
C SER A 115 -80.88 -27.64 5.30
N THR A 116 -80.89 -26.84 6.38
CA THR A 116 -81.48 -25.50 6.74
C THR A 116 -80.86 -25.00 8.08
N ALA A 117 -80.96 -23.70 8.39
CA ALA A 117 -80.98 -23.10 9.75
C ALA A 117 -79.70 -23.07 10.60
N GLU A 118 -79.48 -22.14 11.56
CA GLU A 118 -79.87 -20.71 11.83
C GLU A 118 -78.95 -20.20 13.00
N GLU A 119 -78.84 -18.92 13.42
CA GLU A 119 -79.36 -17.62 12.96
C GLU A 119 -78.18 -16.60 12.81
N SER A 120 -77.84 -15.54 13.59
CA SER A 120 -78.48 -14.76 14.69
C SER A 120 -77.86 -13.33 14.83
N SER A 121 -78.69 -12.34 15.20
CA SER A 121 -78.46 -11.05 15.94
C SER A 121 -77.06 -10.39 16.03
N GLU A 122 -76.85 -9.07 15.92
CA GLU A 122 -77.66 -7.83 15.73
C GLU A 122 -76.63 -6.65 15.50
N ILE A 123 -76.83 -5.32 15.39
CA ILE A 123 -77.88 -4.26 15.54
C ILE A 123 -77.36 -3.02 14.72
N ASP A 124 -78.00 -1.88 14.40
CA ASP A 124 -79.37 -1.30 14.54
C ASP A 124 -79.68 -0.40 13.28
N LEU A 125 -79.99 0.89 13.46
CA LEU A 125 -80.72 1.78 12.55
C LEU A 125 -80.27 3.28 12.73
N PRO A 126 -81.01 4.33 12.28
CA PRO A 126 -81.16 4.74 10.87
C PRO A 126 -81.01 6.27 10.60
N GLY A 127 -80.99 6.72 9.32
CA GLY A 127 -81.71 7.96 8.95
C GLY A 127 -81.19 8.95 7.88
N ASN A 128 -81.73 8.84 6.65
CA ASN A 128 -82.52 9.87 5.94
C ASN A 128 -81.89 11.07 5.12
N VAL A 129 -82.55 11.40 3.99
CA VAL A 129 -82.59 12.68 3.19
C VAL A 129 -81.55 13.00 2.07
N ALA A 130 -81.88 12.54 0.84
CA ALA A 130 -82.11 13.29 -0.43
C ALA A 130 -81.03 14.03 -1.29
N SER A 131 -80.93 13.59 -2.58
CA SER A 131 -81.22 14.33 -3.85
C SER A 131 -80.11 14.59 -4.92
N ARG A 132 -80.44 14.23 -6.19
CA ARG A 132 -79.88 14.65 -7.52
C ARG A 132 -78.37 14.37 -7.79
N ALA A 133 -77.83 14.23 -9.02
CA ALA A 133 -78.26 14.10 -10.43
C ALA A 133 -76.97 13.86 -11.29
N GLU A 134 -76.83 13.74 -12.63
CA GLU A 134 -77.48 13.23 -13.89
C GLU A 134 -76.38 13.51 -14.99
N LYS A 135 -76.18 12.92 -16.19
CA LYS A 135 -76.78 11.92 -17.12
C LYS A 135 -75.76 11.70 -18.31
N ASP A 136 -75.90 10.97 -19.44
CA ASP A 136 -76.83 10.04 -20.16
C ASP A 136 -75.91 9.18 -21.11
N GLU A 137 -76.01 7.85 -21.31
CA GLU A 137 -76.94 6.99 -22.11
C GLU A 137 -76.30 6.44 -23.45
N PRO A 138 -76.93 5.63 -24.37
CA PRO A 138 -76.44 4.24 -24.63
C PRO A 138 -76.33 3.77 -26.13
N GLY A 139 -75.99 2.49 -26.40
CA GLY A 139 -76.53 1.75 -27.58
C GLY A 139 -75.72 0.63 -28.30
N THR A 140 -75.97 -0.64 -27.96
CA THR A 140 -76.08 -1.87 -28.82
C THR A 140 -75.12 -2.28 -29.98
N LYS A 141 -74.90 -3.62 -30.05
CA LYS A 141 -74.84 -4.56 -31.22
C LYS A 141 -73.49 -5.07 -31.82
N GLU A 142 -73.39 -6.41 -31.81
CA GLU A 142 -72.99 -7.36 -32.88
C GLU A 142 -71.52 -7.67 -33.30
N GLU A 143 -71.24 -8.99 -33.22
CA GLU A 143 -70.47 -9.88 -34.14
C GLU A 143 -68.95 -9.79 -34.39
N ALA A 144 -68.27 -10.82 -33.84
CA ALA A 144 -67.53 -11.86 -34.59
C ALA A 144 -66.08 -11.65 -35.13
N SER A 145 -65.19 -12.47 -34.54
CA SER A 145 -64.28 -13.42 -35.21
C SER A 145 -62.85 -13.02 -35.66
N GLN A 146 -61.88 -13.89 -35.28
CA GLN A 146 -60.68 -14.31 -36.03
C GLN A 146 -59.56 -13.26 -36.30
N ASN A 147 -58.28 -13.60 -36.50
CA ASN A 147 -57.51 -14.85 -36.32
C ASN A 147 -55.97 -14.57 -36.35
N HIS A 148 -55.16 -15.49 -35.78
CA HIS A 148 -53.73 -15.76 -36.08
C HIS A 148 -52.70 -14.59 -35.95
N SER A 149 -51.46 -14.75 -35.47
CA SER A 149 -50.32 -15.63 -35.88
C SER A 149 -49.80 -15.30 -37.29
N SER A 150 -48.50 -15.37 -37.63
CA SER A 150 -47.27 -15.76 -36.90
C SER A 150 -46.02 -15.51 -37.77
N ALA A 151 -44.82 -15.67 -37.20
CA ALA A 151 -43.56 -16.08 -37.88
C ALA A 151 -42.90 -15.17 -38.96
N SER A 152 -41.82 -14.50 -38.53
CA SER A 152 -40.48 -14.51 -39.15
C SER A 152 -40.27 -14.73 -40.67
N SER A 153 -39.67 -13.71 -41.31
CA SER A 153 -38.50 -13.85 -42.20
C SER A 153 -37.70 -12.53 -42.11
N SER A 154 -36.39 -12.45 -41.86
CA SER A 154 -35.18 -13.22 -42.22
C SER A 154 -34.53 -12.81 -43.54
N MET A 155 -33.35 -12.18 -43.43
CA MET A 155 -32.23 -12.22 -44.39
C MET A 155 -32.38 -11.43 -45.71
N PRO A 156 -31.30 -11.21 -46.50
CA PRO A 156 -30.05 -10.54 -46.10
C PRO A 156 -29.49 -9.61 -47.24
N MET A 157 -28.16 -9.41 -47.27
CA MET A 157 -27.32 -8.83 -48.34
C MET A 157 -27.30 -7.30 -48.49
N ASP A 158 -26.22 -6.66 -48.96
CA ASP A 158 -24.76 -6.81 -48.71
C ASP A 158 -24.02 -5.64 -49.44
N ASP A 159 -22.71 -5.55 -49.25
CA ASP A 159 -21.73 -4.65 -49.91
C ASP A 159 -21.90 -3.12 -49.65
N GLU A 160 -20.86 -2.33 -49.38
CA GLU A 160 -19.57 -2.14 -50.09
C GLU A 160 -19.71 -1.43 -51.47
N SER A 161 -18.91 -0.43 -51.83
CA SER A 161 -17.88 0.31 -51.06
C SER A 161 -17.50 1.66 -51.73
N ILE A 162 -16.70 2.45 -51.00
CA ILE A 162 -15.64 3.35 -51.50
C ILE A 162 -16.02 4.50 -52.47
N ASP A 163 -16.08 5.70 -51.86
CA ASP A 163 -15.38 6.94 -52.25
C ASP A 163 -15.38 7.37 -53.73
N ARG A 164 -16.07 8.50 -53.99
CA ARG A 164 -15.70 9.34 -55.15
C ARG A 164 -15.97 10.84 -54.99
N LYS A 165 -14.93 11.53 -54.50
CA LYS A 165 -14.51 12.90 -54.86
C LYS A 165 -15.36 14.13 -54.48
N LEU A 166 -14.61 15.06 -53.90
CA LEU A 166 -14.69 16.53 -53.99
C LEU A 166 -15.14 17.13 -55.34
N ASP A 167 -15.55 18.40 -55.23
CA ASP A 167 -15.61 19.45 -56.26
C ASP A 167 -16.77 19.45 -57.29
N GLU A 168 -18.00 19.71 -56.80
CA GLU A 168 -19.04 20.35 -57.61
C GLU A 168 -19.74 21.50 -56.85
N TYR A 169 -19.21 22.72 -56.92
CA TYR A 169 -19.82 23.83 -57.70
C TYR A 169 -19.08 25.18 -57.55
N ARG A 170 -18.76 25.80 -58.69
CA ARG A 170 -18.25 27.18 -58.77
C ARG A 170 -19.39 28.18 -59.04
N GLY A 171 -19.78 28.93 -58.00
CA GLY A 171 -19.94 30.39 -57.98
C GLY A 171 -20.85 31.17 -58.96
N LYS A 172 -21.17 32.42 -58.53
CA LYS A 172 -22.04 33.44 -59.18
C LYS A 172 -23.54 33.10 -59.00
N ILE A 173 -24.48 34.05 -58.84
CA ILE A 173 -24.51 35.48 -59.23
C ILE A 173 -24.98 36.38 -58.05
N SER A 174 -24.29 37.52 -57.86
CA SER A 174 -24.74 38.94 -57.70
C SER A 174 -26.22 39.29 -57.34
N ALA A 175 -26.55 40.43 -56.70
CA ALA A 175 -25.79 41.67 -56.46
C ALA A 175 -26.31 42.53 -55.26
N LEU A 176 -25.47 43.47 -54.77
CA LEU A 176 -25.66 44.94 -54.55
C LEU A 176 -27.11 45.50 -54.42
N VAL A 177 -27.50 46.55 -53.64
CA VAL A 177 -26.86 47.67 -52.86
C VAL A 177 -28.03 48.45 -52.17
N SER A 178 -28.01 49.27 -51.10
CA SER A 178 -27.08 49.86 -50.08
C SER A 178 -27.93 50.28 -48.83
N SER A 179 -27.45 50.75 -47.68
CA SER A 179 -26.89 52.12 -47.44
C SER A 179 -26.63 52.42 -45.94
N LYS A 180 -25.82 53.46 -45.67
CA LYS A 180 -25.59 54.15 -44.36
C LYS A 180 -26.55 55.37 -44.21
N PRO A 181 -26.68 56.10 -43.06
CA PRO A 181 -25.74 56.24 -41.93
C PRO A 181 -26.32 56.28 -40.48
N GLU A 182 -25.40 56.49 -39.54
CA GLU A 182 -25.49 57.03 -38.15
C GLU A 182 -26.17 58.45 -38.06
N PRO A 183 -26.44 59.09 -36.89
CA PRO A 183 -25.70 58.96 -35.60
C PRO A 183 -26.44 59.19 -34.24
N SER A 184 -25.66 58.93 -33.16
CA SER A 184 -25.55 59.63 -31.85
C SER A 184 -26.75 60.34 -31.17
N THR A 185 -26.83 60.22 -29.83
CA THR A 185 -26.51 61.35 -28.90
C THR A 185 -26.33 60.89 -27.45
N SER A 186 -25.78 61.77 -26.61
CA SER A 186 -25.43 61.55 -25.19
C SER A 186 -26.17 62.51 -24.26
N ALA A 187 -26.27 62.14 -22.97
CA ALA A 187 -26.64 63.03 -21.87
C ALA A 187 -25.98 62.57 -20.55
N SER A 188 -25.87 63.47 -19.58
CA SER A 188 -25.22 63.30 -18.27
C SER A 188 -26.05 63.99 -17.17
N VAL A 189 -25.86 63.66 -15.88
CA VAL A 189 -25.74 64.61 -14.72
C VAL A 189 -25.64 63.86 -13.37
N HIS A 190 -25.23 64.59 -12.31
CA HIS A 190 -24.84 64.16 -10.95
C HIS A 190 -25.96 63.75 -9.96
N GLY A 191 -25.52 63.15 -8.84
CA GLY A 191 -26.16 63.06 -7.52
C GLY A 191 -25.60 61.83 -6.77
N GLN A 192 -24.76 61.85 -5.72
CA GLN A 192 -24.46 62.73 -4.57
C GLN A 192 -25.24 62.39 -3.27
N ASP A 193 -24.47 62.35 -2.16
CA ASP A 193 -24.83 62.31 -0.73
C ASP A 193 -25.38 61.03 -0.02
N LYS A 194 -24.42 60.33 0.61
CA LYS A 194 -24.28 60.07 2.08
C LYS A 194 -25.19 59.05 2.85
N PRO A 195 -24.70 58.53 4.00
CA PRO A 195 -25.31 57.40 4.74
C PRO A 195 -26.06 57.82 6.03
N LEU A 196 -26.67 56.82 6.70
CA LEU A 196 -27.25 56.93 8.05
C LEU A 196 -26.67 55.88 9.02
N VAL A 197 -26.83 56.13 10.32
CA VAL A 197 -26.09 55.48 11.44
C VAL A 197 -27.03 55.27 12.64
N GLY A 198 -26.83 54.20 13.41
CA GLY A 198 -27.45 53.96 14.73
C GLY A 198 -28.65 52.99 14.70
N THR A 199 -29.04 52.34 15.82
CA THR A 199 -28.46 52.38 17.19
C THR A 199 -28.87 51.13 17.99
N HIS A 200 -28.27 50.92 19.18
CA HIS A 200 -28.70 49.93 20.18
C HIS A 200 -30.16 50.13 20.64
N GLU A 201 -30.82 49.10 21.16
CA GLU A 201 -30.97 48.86 22.62
C GLU A 201 -31.87 47.66 22.99
N GLN A 202 -31.58 47.03 24.15
CA GLN A 202 -32.48 46.41 25.17
C GLN A 202 -33.62 45.42 24.78
N GLU A 203 -34.12 44.52 25.65
CA GLU A 203 -33.65 43.74 26.82
C GLU A 203 -34.83 42.83 27.29
N LYS A 204 -34.62 41.94 28.28
CA LYS A 204 -35.62 41.27 29.18
C LYS A 204 -36.46 40.09 28.64
N SER A 205 -36.91 39.12 29.45
CA SER A 205 -36.48 38.58 30.79
C SER A 205 -37.43 37.46 31.27
N ILE A 206 -37.02 36.63 32.28
CA ILE A 206 -37.89 35.92 33.28
C ILE A 206 -38.75 34.76 32.71
N THR A 207 -38.94 33.55 33.28
CA THR A 207 -38.47 32.75 34.47
C THR A 207 -38.77 31.25 34.19
N GLY A 208 -38.29 30.21 34.89
CA GLY A 208 -37.42 30.06 36.09
C GLY A 208 -37.62 28.67 36.76
N PHE A 209 -36.94 28.39 37.89
CA PHE A 209 -37.10 27.25 38.84
C PHE A 209 -36.68 25.84 38.33
N GLU A 210 -35.70 25.10 38.90
CA GLU A 210 -35.45 24.55 40.28
C GLU A 210 -35.90 23.06 40.40
N GLU A 211 -35.24 22.13 41.12
CA GLU A 211 -33.88 22.03 41.73
C GLU A 211 -33.52 20.55 42.07
N HIS A 212 -32.34 20.23 42.66
CA HIS A 212 -31.86 18.83 42.87
C HIS A 212 -30.45 18.47 42.31
N ASP A 213 -29.23 18.82 42.79
CA ASP A 213 -28.53 18.79 44.11
C ASP A 213 -28.22 17.36 44.64
N SER A 214 -27.00 16.98 45.12
CA SER A 214 -25.70 17.67 45.35
C SER A 214 -24.55 16.93 44.60
N SER A 215 -23.22 16.94 44.85
CA SER A 215 -22.27 17.42 45.90
C SER A 215 -20.85 17.60 45.26
N ILE A 216 -19.81 18.30 45.75
CA ILE A 216 -19.33 18.85 47.05
C ILE A 216 -18.33 17.92 47.80
N VAL A 217 -17.11 18.33 48.23
CA VAL A 217 -16.19 19.45 47.87
C VAL A 217 -14.81 19.21 48.56
N ASP A 218 -13.68 19.78 48.10
CA ASP A 218 -12.84 20.72 48.91
C ASP A 218 -11.63 21.37 48.18
N GLU A 219 -11.14 22.49 48.75
CA GLU A 219 -10.01 23.34 48.31
C GLU A 219 -9.10 23.64 49.58
N PRO A 220 -8.39 24.77 49.78
CA PRO A 220 -7.16 25.19 49.08
C PRO A 220 -5.98 25.75 49.94
N ARG A 221 -4.91 26.18 49.24
CA ARG A 221 -4.04 27.39 49.48
C ARG A 221 -2.85 27.40 50.48
N LYS A 222 -1.71 27.83 49.90
CA LYS A 222 -0.69 28.85 50.36
C LYS A 222 0.45 28.46 51.34
N GLY A 223 1.69 28.79 50.91
CA GLY A 223 2.89 29.00 51.75
C GLY A 223 4.07 29.62 50.95
N ARG A 224 4.88 30.49 51.56
CA ARG A 224 6.10 31.19 51.02
C ARG A 224 7.10 31.36 52.18
N PRO A 225 8.44 31.50 52.00
CA PRO A 225 9.07 32.72 51.45
C PRO A 225 10.45 32.58 50.74
N PHE A 226 11.15 33.71 50.57
CA PHE A 226 12.46 33.96 49.94
C PHE A 226 13.69 33.51 50.78
N ALA A 227 14.88 33.31 50.15
CA ALA A 227 16.04 34.23 50.27
C ALA A 227 17.34 33.81 49.50
N GLU A 228 17.92 34.80 48.82
CA GLU A 228 19.32 35.16 48.50
C GLU A 228 20.50 34.16 48.31
N ALA A 229 21.42 34.61 47.43
CA ALA A 229 22.58 33.97 46.80
C ALA A 229 23.83 33.73 47.66
N ILE A 230 24.81 32.95 47.13
CA ILE A 230 26.27 33.24 47.21
C ILE A 230 27.15 32.32 46.31
N VAL A 231 28.17 32.93 45.68
CA VAL A 231 29.46 32.41 45.13
C VAL A 231 29.53 31.05 44.38
N GLY A 232 29.72 31.14 43.05
CA GLY A 232 30.96 30.77 42.33
C GLY A 232 31.60 29.37 42.47
N TYR A 233 31.71 28.66 41.33
CA TYR A 233 32.60 27.52 41.13
C TYR A 233 33.72 27.85 40.12
N PRO A 234 35.01 27.52 40.39
CA PRO A 234 36.12 27.77 39.49
C PRO A 234 36.40 26.58 38.54
N VAL A 235 37.01 26.89 37.39
CA VAL A 235 37.64 25.89 36.51
C VAL A 235 38.89 25.31 37.18
N LYS A 236 39.12 24.00 37.01
CA LYS A 236 40.46 23.39 37.12
C LYS A 236 40.73 22.49 35.91
N HIS A 237 42.01 22.42 35.55
CA HIS A 237 42.56 21.70 34.41
C HIS A 237 43.26 20.40 34.84
N ALA A 238 43.47 19.54 33.83
CA ALA A 238 44.63 18.68 33.62
C ALA A 238 44.75 17.37 34.43
N ASP A 239 44.87 16.30 33.63
CA ASP A 239 45.94 15.29 33.62
C ASP A 239 46.25 14.48 34.89
N GLU A 240 45.96 13.17 34.84
CA GLU A 240 46.91 12.11 35.21
C GLU A 240 46.43 10.73 34.68
N GLU A 241 47.14 10.15 33.71
CA GLU A 241 47.12 8.70 33.44
C GLU A 241 48.12 7.99 34.35
N PRO A 242 47.74 6.82 34.91
CA PRO A 242 48.66 5.69 34.99
C PRO A 242 48.01 4.36 34.50
N PRO A 243 48.77 3.25 34.33
CA PRO A 243 48.60 2.37 33.17
C PRO A 243 48.35 0.88 33.54
N VAL A 244 48.76 -0.06 32.66
CA VAL A 244 48.83 -1.55 32.84
C VAL A 244 47.49 -2.26 32.59
N SER A 245 47.37 -3.38 31.84
CA SER A 245 48.32 -4.24 31.09
C SER A 245 47.66 -4.91 29.87
N GLU A 246 48.47 -5.34 28.90
CA GLU A 246 48.14 -6.49 28.03
C GLU A 246 48.41 -7.80 28.81
N ASP A 247 47.42 -8.70 28.91
CA ASP A 247 47.60 -10.17 29.04
C ASP A 247 46.23 -10.89 29.00
N ASP A 248 46.25 -12.23 28.84
CA ASP A 248 45.12 -13.17 28.86
C ASP A 248 44.03 -13.02 27.77
N GLU A 249 44.39 -13.38 26.52
CA GLU A 249 43.50 -14.24 25.74
C GLU A 249 43.30 -15.60 26.45
N LEU A 250 42.27 -16.36 26.04
CA LEU A 250 41.96 -17.75 26.46
C LEU A 250 41.33 -17.95 27.85
N ARG A 251 39.99 -17.81 27.91
CA ARG A 251 39.13 -18.74 28.68
C ARG A 251 37.74 -18.91 28.09
N ILE A 252 37.62 -19.88 27.17
CA ILE A 252 36.31 -20.44 26.78
C ILE A 252 36.00 -21.58 27.77
N ILE A 253 35.15 -21.32 28.76
CA ILE A 253 34.51 -22.35 29.60
C ILE A 253 33.01 -22.03 29.65
N LYS A 254 32.20 -23.09 29.67
CA LYS A 254 30.73 -23.04 29.57
C LYS A 254 30.11 -22.30 30.76
N ASP A 255 29.22 -21.36 30.47
CA ASP A 255 28.12 -21.04 31.38
C ASP A 255 26.98 -22.04 31.13
N GLN A 256 26.87 -23.03 32.03
CA GLN A 256 25.60 -23.70 32.31
C GLN A 256 25.19 -23.24 33.70
N GLU A 257 24.21 -22.35 33.79
CA GLU A 257 23.69 -21.88 35.08
C GLU A 257 23.08 -23.06 35.85
N GLN A 258 23.76 -23.50 36.90
CA GLN A 258 23.19 -24.43 37.87
C GLN A 258 22.20 -23.66 38.75
N TYR A 259 20.94 -23.69 38.34
CA TYR A 259 19.82 -23.19 39.14
C TYR A 259 19.59 -24.16 40.31
N GLU A 260 20.29 -23.96 41.43
CA GLU A 260 19.96 -24.63 42.70
C GLU A 260 18.69 -23.97 43.29
N PRO A 261 17.54 -24.67 43.36
CA PRO A 261 16.43 -24.19 44.15
C PRO A 261 16.77 -24.33 45.64
N ASP A 262 16.45 -23.30 46.44
CA ASP A 262 16.62 -23.32 47.89
C ASP A 262 15.51 -24.19 48.51
N ILE A 263 15.72 -25.52 48.50
CA ILE A 263 14.72 -26.51 48.93
C ILE A 263 14.54 -26.43 50.45
N GLN A 264 13.44 -25.78 50.87
CA GLN A 264 12.88 -26.05 52.19
C GLN A 264 12.48 -27.52 52.25
N ALA A 265 13.22 -28.29 53.05
CA ALA A 265 13.02 -29.72 53.19
C ALA A 265 11.55 -30.03 53.57
N PRO A 266 10.87 -30.94 52.84
CA PRO A 266 9.60 -31.48 53.29
C PRO A 266 9.76 -32.07 54.70
N VAL A 267 8.73 -31.96 55.52
CA VAL A 267 8.70 -32.66 56.82
C VAL A 267 8.75 -34.16 56.52
N GLU A 268 9.85 -34.82 56.88
CA GLU A 268 9.93 -36.28 56.82
C GLU A 268 8.93 -36.85 57.82
N ASP A 269 7.88 -37.53 57.32
CA ASP A 269 7.02 -38.37 58.15
C ASP A 269 7.86 -39.46 58.83
N ASP A 270 7.57 -39.74 60.10
CA ASP A 270 8.38 -40.54 61.03
C ASP A 270 8.31 -42.05 60.73
N VAL A 271 8.81 -42.44 59.55
CA VAL A 271 8.80 -43.80 59.02
C VAL A 271 10.07 -44.54 59.45
N ASP A 272 9.91 -45.48 60.39
CA ASP A 272 10.97 -46.39 60.86
C ASP A 272 11.78 -47.00 59.68
N PRO A 273 13.10 -46.74 59.60
CA PRO A 273 13.96 -47.28 58.55
C PRO A 273 13.95 -48.81 58.44
N GLU A 274 13.74 -49.55 59.53
CA GLU A 274 13.61 -51.01 59.51
C GLU A 274 12.27 -51.49 58.94
N VAL A 275 11.22 -50.66 59.04
CA VAL A 275 9.91 -50.92 58.40
C VAL A 275 9.99 -50.58 56.91
N LEU A 276 10.57 -49.43 56.55
CA LEU A 276 10.78 -49.05 55.15
C LEU A 276 11.64 -50.09 54.41
N LYS A 277 12.78 -50.49 54.99
CA LYS A 277 13.67 -51.51 54.40
C LYS A 277 12.99 -52.87 54.26
N ARG A 278 12.06 -53.21 55.16
CA ARG A 278 11.23 -54.42 55.07
C ARG A 278 10.23 -54.35 53.92
N ARG A 279 9.49 -53.24 53.78
CA ARG A 279 8.54 -53.03 52.67
C ARG A 279 9.24 -53.01 51.31
N LEU A 280 10.42 -52.38 51.21
CA LEU A 280 11.25 -52.43 50.00
C LEU A 280 11.74 -53.84 49.67
N GLN A 281 12.04 -54.67 50.68
CA GLN A 281 12.42 -56.07 50.47
C GLN A 281 11.22 -56.94 50.06
N GLU A 282 10.03 -56.70 50.63
CA GLU A 282 8.78 -57.35 50.20
C GLU A 282 8.49 -57.04 48.73
N LEU A 283 8.50 -55.76 48.35
CA LEU A 283 8.32 -55.33 46.95
C LEU A 283 9.36 -55.93 46.00
N ALA A 284 10.62 -56.04 46.43
CA ALA A 284 11.68 -56.66 45.65
C ALA A 284 11.48 -58.17 45.49
N ASP A 285 11.09 -58.88 46.55
CA ASP A 285 10.84 -60.33 46.54
C ASP A 285 9.55 -60.66 45.74
N GLU A 286 8.52 -59.80 45.81
CA GLU A 286 7.29 -59.88 45.00
C GLU A 286 7.57 -59.66 43.51
N ASN A 287 8.22 -58.55 43.13
CA ASN A 287 8.53 -58.25 41.73
C ASN A 287 9.47 -59.30 41.11
N TYR A 288 10.46 -59.78 41.87
CA TYR A 288 11.32 -60.90 41.45
C TYR A 288 10.50 -62.17 41.15
N SER A 289 9.52 -62.49 42.00
CA SER A 289 8.66 -63.68 41.87
C SER A 289 7.68 -63.61 40.69
N VAL A 290 7.24 -62.40 40.33
CA VAL A 290 6.37 -62.14 39.15
C VAL A 290 7.18 -62.05 37.84
N GLY A 291 8.49 -61.82 37.93
CA GLY A 291 9.39 -61.67 36.77
C GLY A 291 9.59 -60.22 36.32
N ASN A 292 9.12 -59.24 37.10
CA ASN A 292 9.31 -57.82 36.83
C ASN A 292 10.77 -57.42 37.01
N LYS A 293 11.39 -56.86 35.97
CA LYS A 293 12.81 -56.45 36.00
C LYS A 293 13.05 -55.22 36.89
N CYS A 294 12.07 -54.36 37.10
CA CYS A 294 12.20 -53.12 37.86
C CYS A 294 10.94 -52.80 38.69
N PHE A 295 11.09 -51.95 39.70
CA PHE A 295 10.00 -51.34 40.49
C PHE A 295 10.39 -49.95 41.00
N VAL A 296 9.44 -49.21 41.56
CA VAL A 296 9.66 -47.87 42.15
C VAL A 296 9.14 -47.78 43.58
N PHE A 297 9.70 -46.87 44.36
CA PHE A 297 9.20 -46.48 45.67
C PHE A 297 9.22 -44.95 45.86
N PRO A 298 8.10 -44.30 46.26
CA PRO A 298 6.79 -44.88 46.55
C PRO A 298 6.13 -45.58 45.34
N GLU A 299 5.23 -46.52 45.61
CA GLU A 299 4.52 -47.31 44.58
C GLU A 299 3.61 -46.43 43.70
N VAL A 300 3.11 -45.32 44.26
CA VAL A 300 2.39 -44.26 43.55
C VAL A 300 3.36 -43.10 43.30
N VAL A 301 3.71 -42.88 42.04
CA VAL A 301 4.59 -41.77 41.61
C VAL A 301 3.75 -40.50 41.48
N LYS A 302 4.18 -39.40 42.11
CA LYS A 302 3.52 -38.08 42.04
C LYS A 302 4.44 -37.05 41.39
N ALA A 303 3.86 -36.09 40.69
CA ALA A 303 4.59 -34.92 40.20
C ALA A 303 5.13 -34.07 41.37
N ASP A 304 6.21 -33.31 41.14
CA ASP A 304 6.85 -32.46 42.16
C ASP A 304 7.40 -33.27 43.36
N SER A 305 7.93 -34.48 43.11
CA SER A 305 8.35 -35.42 44.17
C SER A 305 9.65 -36.20 43.86
N MET A 306 10.23 -36.83 44.89
CA MET A 306 11.41 -37.70 44.76
C MET A 306 11.02 -39.17 44.81
N ILE A 307 11.47 -39.97 43.84
CA ILE A 307 11.32 -41.43 43.85
C ILE A 307 12.66 -42.15 43.92
N ASN A 308 12.63 -43.39 44.39
CA ASN A 308 13.72 -44.35 44.28
C ASN A 308 13.31 -45.42 43.25
N LEU A 309 14.09 -45.59 42.19
CA LEU A 309 13.80 -46.53 41.11
C LEU A 309 14.81 -47.68 41.16
N TYR A 310 14.32 -48.92 41.13
CA TYR A 310 15.08 -50.15 41.34
C TYR A 310 15.05 -51.06 40.10
N LEU A 311 16.21 -51.55 39.66
CA LEU A 311 16.40 -52.54 38.59
C LEU A 311 17.07 -53.79 39.16
N ASN A 312 16.57 -54.99 38.84
CA ASN A 312 17.29 -56.23 39.06
C ASN A 312 18.23 -56.49 37.88
N ARG A 313 19.50 -56.13 38.04
CA ARG A 313 20.51 -56.25 36.99
C ARG A 313 20.66 -57.71 36.52
N SER A 314 20.56 -58.69 37.42
CA SER A 314 20.65 -60.12 37.09
C SER A 314 19.47 -60.69 36.27
N MET A 315 18.34 -59.97 36.18
CA MET A 315 17.18 -60.31 35.34
C MET A 315 17.17 -59.55 34.01
N SER A 316 18.21 -58.74 33.73
CA SER A 316 18.28 -57.86 32.57
C SER A 316 19.39 -58.25 31.59
N ALA A 317 19.38 -57.65 30.40
CA ALA A 317 20.48 -57.72 29.44
C ALA A 317 21.83 -57.16 30.00
N LEU A 318 21.82 -56.49 31.15
CA LEU A 318 22.98 -55.86 31.80
C LEU A 318 23.61 -56.73 32.90
N ALA A 319 23.23 -58.01 33.03
CA ALA A 319 23.68 -58.91 34.10
C ALA A 319 25.21 -59.07 34.24
N SER A 320 25.96 -58.87 33.15
CA SER A 320 27.43 -58.91 33.12
C SER A 320 28.12 -57.56 33.30
N GLU A 321 27.38 -56.45 33.22
CA GLU A 321 27.96 -55.13 32.98
C GLU A 321 28.39 -54.44 34.29
N PRO A 322 29.57 -53.78 34.32
CA PRO A 322 30.11 -53.19 35.54
C PRO A 322 29.32 -51.95 35.98
N ASP A 323 28.96 -51.11 35.01
CA ASP A 323 28.26 -49.85 35.18
C ASP A 323 26.86 -49.97 34.56
N VAL A 324 25.86 -49.43 35.27
CA VAL A 324 24.46 -49.41 34.83
C VAL A 324 23.95 -47.98 34.97
N LEU A 325 23.50 -47.42 33.85
CA LEU A 325 22.87 -46.11 33.80
C LEU A 325 21.40 -46.26 33.42
N ILE A 326 20.56 -45.37 33.94
CA ILE A 326 19.24 -45.07 33.37
C ILE A 326 19.38 -43.85 32.46
N LYS A 327 18.77 -43.92 31.28
CA LYS A 327 18.50 -42.74 30.45
C LYS A 327 16.99 -42.63 30.32
N GLY A 328 16.45 -41.46 30.61
CA GLY A 328 15.01 -41.23 30.58
C GLY A 328 14.66 -39.79 30.26
N ALA A 329 13.36 -39.55 30.11
CA ALA A 329 12.74 -38.26 29.88
C ALA A 329 11.25 -38.35 30.20
N PHE A 330 10.61 -37.21 30.41
CA PHE A 330 9.21 -37.15 30.79
C PHE A 330 8.30 -36.95 29.56
N ASN A 331 7.04 -37.34 29.72
CA ASN A 331 5.94 -37.11 28.77
C ASN A 331 6.25 -37.59 27.34
N GLY A 332 6.64 -38.86 27.18
CA GLY A 332 6.91 -39.46 25.86
C GLY A 332 8.21 -39.00 25.21
N TRP A 333 9.28 -38.86 26.01
CA TRP A 333 10.56 -38.27 25.62
C TRP A 333 10.52 -36.77 25.23
N ARG A 334 9.39 -36.07 25.48
CA ARG A 334 9.20 -34.67 25.07
C ARG A 334 9.71 -33.64 26.08
N TRP A 335 9.95 -34.03 27.34
CA TRP A 335 10.30 -33.10 28.42
C TRP A 335 11.52 -33.55 29.22
N LYS A 336 12.43 -32.60 29.53
CA LYS A 336 13.59 -32.73 30.44
C LYS A 336 14.23 -34.13 30.50
N SER A 337 15.02 -34.45 29.47
CA SER A 337 15.79 -35.71 29.46
C SER A 337 16.95 -35.69 30.46
N PHE A 338 17.26 -36.85 31.02
CA PHE A 338 18.30 -37.06 32.02
C PHE A 338 19.08 -38.35 31.76
N THR A 339 20.22 -38.51 32.42
CA THR A 339 20.98 -39.77 32.43
C THR A 339 21.70 -39.89 33.77
N GLU A 340 21.35 -40.91 34.53
CA GLU A 340 21.81 -41.11 35.91
C GLU A 340 22.43 -42.48 36.12
N ASN A 341 23.37 -42.57 37.06
CA ASN A 341 23.99 -43.84 37.43
C ASN A 341 23.11 -44.59 38.44
N LEU A 342 22.98 -45.90 38.28
CA LEU A 342 22.44 -46.77 39.31
C LEU A 342 23.56 -47.23 40.24
N HIS A 343 23.24 -47.38 41.52
CA HIS A 343 24.13 -47.91 42.54
C HIS A 343 23.55 -49.20 43.13
N LYS A 344 24.40 -50.16 43.52
CA LYS A 344 23.91 -51.41 44.11
C LYS A 344 23.20 -51.14 45.44
N SER A 345 21.96 -51.62 45.57
CA SER A 345 21.11 -51.40 46.75
C SER A 345 21.43 -52.36 47.89
N GLU A 346 20.90 -52.07 49.08
CA GLU A 346 21.01 -52.95 50.26
C GLU A 346 20.00 -54.13 50.27
N LEU A 347 19.21 -54.30 49.21
CA LEU A 347 18.19 -55.33 49.10
C LEU A 347 18.80 -56.68 48.69
N ARG A 348 18.21 -57.79 49.17
CA ARG A 348 18.66 -59.15 48.82
C ARG A 348 18.43 -59.40 47.33
N GLY A 349 19.50 -59.68 46.59
CA GLY A 349 19.49 -59.92 45.15
C GLY A 349 20.62 -59.17 44.45
N ASP A 350 20.48 -58.95 43.14
CA ASP A 350 21.29 -58.00 42.39
C ASP A 350 20.43 -56.79 41.97
N TRP A 351 19.76 -56.20 42.98
CA TRP A 351 18.97 -54.99 42.85
C TRP A 351 19.86 -53.75 42.95
N TRP A 352 19.75 -52.87 41.96
CA TRP A 352 20.46 -51.61 41.82
C TRP A 352 19.43 -50.47 41.76
N CYS A 353 19.76 -49.29 42.26
CA CYS A 353 18.82 -48.17 42.36
C CYS A 353 19.43 -46.80 42.11
N CYS A 354 18.60 -45.87 41.69
CA CYS A 354 18.88 -44.43 41.63
C CYS A 354 17.75 -43.63 42.30
N LYS A 355 18.06 -42.40 42.72
CA LYS A 355 17.06 -41.41 43.13
C LYS A 355 16.77 -40.50 41.95
N LEU A 356 15.49 -40.24 41.67
CA LEU A 356 15.05 -39.39 40.56
C LEU A 356 14.06 -38.35 41.10
N TYR A 357 14.24 -37.11 40.68
CA TYR A 357 13.25 -36.05 40.86
C TYR A 357 12.23 -36.12 39.71
N ILE A 358 10.94 -36.03 40.05
CA ILE A 358 9.84 -36.00 39.09
C ILE A 358 9.36 -34.55 38.96
N PRO A 359 9.58 -33.86 37.83
CA PRO A 359 9.15 -32.48 37.63
C PRO A 359 7.63 -32.32 37.79
N LYS A 360 7.20 -31.16 38.31
CA LYS A 360 5.77 -30.80 38.45
C LYS A 360 4.96 -30.96 37.15
N GLN A 361 5.59 -30.81 35.98
CA GLN A 361 4.93 -30.89 34.67
C GLN A 361 4.90 -32.31 34.07
N ALA A 362 5.32 -33.34 34.81
CA ALA A 362 5.35 -34.71 34.31
C ALA A 362 4.04 -35.47 34.63
N TYR A 363 3.42 -36.06 33.60
CA TYR A 363 2.34 -37.06 33.72
C TYR A 363 2.82 -38.48 33.35
N ARG A 364 3.97 -38.59 32.66
CA ARG A 364 4.65 -39.86 32.38
C ARG A 364 6.16 -39.73 32.48
N LEU A 365 6.83 -40.82 32.85
CA LEU A 365 8.29 -40.99 32.76
C LEU A 365 8.59 -42.16 31.82
N ASP A 366 9.37 -41.93 30.77
CA ASP A 366 9.80 -42.89 29.76
C ASP A 366 11.32 -43.12 29.87
N PHE A 367 11.80 -44.36 29.88
CA PHE A 367 13.22 -44.67 30.16
C PHE A 367 13.72 -46.03 29.66
N VAL A 368 15.04 -46.13 29.55
CA VAL A 368 15.79 -47.37 29.26
C VAL A 368 17.02 -47.47 30.17
N PHE A 369 17.51 -48.69 30.40
CA PHE A 369 18.78 -48.91 31.09
C PHE A 369 19.87 -49.31 30.10
N PHE A 370 21.12 -48.90 30.33
CA PHE A 370 22.23 -49.19 29.43
C PHE A 370 23.60 -49.16 30.13
N ASN A 371 24.61 -49.74 29.50
CA ASN A 371 25.99 -49.81 30.03
C ASN A 371 26.88 -48.62 29.63
N GLY A 372 26.31 -47.47 29.26
CA GLY A 372 27.04 -46.34 28.67
C GLY A 372 27.47 -46.54 27.21
N GLY A 373 27.32 -47.74 26.65
CA GLY A 373 27.76 -48.10 25.30
C GLY A 373 26.65 -48.67 24.43
N THR A 374 26.80 -49.94 24.01
CA THR A 374 25.94 -50.62 23.03
C THR A 374 24.97 -51.64 23.64
N VAL A 375 25.01 -51.89 24.95
CA VAL A 375 24.11 -52.86 25.60
C VAL A 375 22.99 -52.08 26.29
N TYR A 376 21.75 -52.37 25.88
CA TYR A 376 20.54 -51.74 26.38
C TYR A 376 19.58 -52.81 26.92
N GLU A 377 18.90 -52.49 28.01
CA GLU A 377 17.68 -53.16 28.47
C GLU A 377 16.51 -52.20 28.24
N ASN A 378 15.67 -52.54 27.27
CA ASN A 378 14.46 -51.81 26.87
C ASN A 378 13.28 -52.80 26.76
N ASN A 379 12.97 -53.49 27.86
CA ASN A 379 11.77 -54.31 28.08
C ASN A 379 11.26 -55.10 26.86
N ASN A 380 12.17 -55.81 26.18
CA ASN A 380 11.91 -56.56 24.93
C ASN A 380 11.54 -55.71 23.69
N HIS A 381 12.28 -54.62 23.44
CA HIS A 381 12.11 -53.63 22.35
C HIS A 381 11.02 -52.56 22.56
N ASN A 382 10.54 -52.36 23.79
CA ASN A 382 9.69 -51.24 24.17
C ASN A 382 10.33 -50.53 25.37
N ASP A 383 10.42 -49.20 25.36
CA ASP A 383 10.95 -48.46 26.51
C ASP A 383 10.09 -48.73 27.77
N PHE A 384 10.70 -48.66 28.95
CA PHE A 384 9.94 -48.69 30.20
C PHE A 384 9.19 -47.38 30.35
N PHE A 385 7.97 -47.43 30.88
CA PHE A 385 7.21 -46.25 31.23
C PHE A 385 6.60 -46.36 32.63
N LEU A 386 6.37 -45.22 33.25
CA LEU A 386 5.66 -45.05 34.52
C LEU A 386 4.66 -43.90 34.37
N GLU A 387 3.41 -44.14 34.73
CA GLU A 387 2.40 -43.10 34.88
C GLU A 387 2.65 -42.32 36.18
N ILE A 388 2.30 -41.03 36.19
CA ILE A 388 2.55 -40.10 37.29
C ILE A 388 1.24 -39.41 37.65
N GLU A 389 0.84 -39.46 38.92
CA GLU A 389 -0.25 -38.63 39.43
C GLU A 389 0.15 -37.15 39.38
N SER A 390 -0.56 -36.38 38.55
CA SER A 390 -0.30 -34.96 38.30
C SER A 390 -1.61 -34.21 38.08
N ASP A 391 -1.62 -32.92 38.42
CA ASP A 391 -2.73 -32.00 38.08
C ASP A 391 -2.72 -31.59 36.59
N ILE A 392 -1.67 -31.94 35.85
CA ILE A 392 -1.46 -31.61 34.43
C ILE A 392 -1.64 -32.89 33.60
N ASP A 393 -2.66 -32.90 32.73
CA ASP A 393 -2.88 -33.97 31.75
C ASP A 393 -2.11 -33.71 30.43
N GLU A 394 -2.20 -34.65 29.48
CA GLU A 394 -1.52 -34.55 28.18
C GLU A 394 -1.91 -33.31 27.37
N HIS A 395 -3.15 -32.82 27.51
CA HIS A 395 -3.62 -31.62 26.80
C HIS A 395 -3.11 -30.35 27.47
N SER A 396 -3.16 -30.29 28.80
CA SER A 396 -2.61 -29.21 29.63
C SER A 396 -1.09 -29.11 29.51
N PHE A 397 -0.41 -30.24 29.27
CA PHE A 397 1.02 -30.26 28.99
C PHE A 397 1.36 -29.70 27.60
N GLU A 398 0.48 -29.86 26.60
CA GLU A 398 0.66 -29.21 25.29
C GLU A 398 0.50 -27.69 25.39
N ASP A 399 -0.53 -27.20 26.11
CA ASP A 399 -0.70 -25.78 26.43
C ASP A 399 0.57 -25.22 27.14
N PHE A 400 1.13 -25.96 28.12
CA PHE A 400 2.38 -25.60 28.79
C PHE A 400 3.62 -25.59 27.86
N LEU A 401 3.73 -26.52 26.92
CA LEU A 401 4.82 -26.51 25.92
C LEU A 401 4.74 -25.30 24.99
N VAL A 402 3.51 -24.84 24.67
CA VAL A 402 3.28 -23.60 23.93
C VAL A 402 3.72 -22.39 24.74
N GLU A 403 3.40 -22.31 26.04
CA GLU A 403 3.84 -21.23 26.94
C GLU A 403 5.37 -21.16 27.15
N GLU A 404 6.07 -22.28 27.33
CA GLU A 404 7.54 -22.26 27.47
C GLU A 404 8.22 -21.82 26.17
N LYS A 405 7.70 -22.29 25.02
CA LYS A 405 8.17 -21.88 23.69
C LYS A 405 7.89 -20.40 23.42
N GLN A 406 6.81 -19.83 23.96
CA GLN A 406 6.57 -18.39 23.92
C GLN A 406 7.71 -17.62 24.60
N LYS A 407 8.09 -18.00 25.81
CA LYS A 407 9.15 -17.32 26.59
C LYS A 407 10.51 -17.38 25.88
N GLU A 408 10.84 -18.50 25.25
CA GLU A 408 12.06 -18.62 24.44
C GLU A 408 12.03 -17.71 23.20
N LEU A 409 10.91 -17.68 22.48
CA LEU A 409 10.72 -16.80 21.31
C LEU A 409 10.72 -15.32 21.71
N GLU A 410 10.14 -14.95 22.85
CA GLU A 410 10.17 -13.59 23.40
C GLU A 410 11.59 -13.16 23.77
N ARG A 411 12.39 -14.05 24.39
CA ARG A 411 13.80 -13.76 24.69
C ARG A 411 14.61 -13.53 23.41
N LEU A 412 14.50 -14.43 22.43
CA LEU A 412 15.19 -14.30 21.13
C LEU A 412 14.76 -13.03 20.38
N ALA A 413 13.46 -12.69 20.41
CA ALA A 413 12.95 -11.45 19.81
C ALA A 413 13.46 -10.19 20.54
N ALA A 414 13.64 -10.23 21.86
CA ALA A 414 14.24 -9.14 22.63
C ALA A 414 15.74 -8.96 22.29
N GLU A 415 16.50 -10.06 22.23
CA GLU A 415 17.92 -10.06 21.81
C GLU A 415 18.09 -9.48 20.39
N GLU A 416 17.23 -9.86 19.44
CA GLU A 416 17.27 -9.34 18.07
C GLU A 416 16.83 -7.86 17.99
N ALA A 417 15.81 -7.47 18.77
CA ALA A 417 15.35 -6.09 18.85
C ALA A 417 16.41 -5.16 19.47
N GLU A 418 17.18 -5.63 20.46
CA GLU A 418 18.29 -4.87 21.01
C GLU A 418 19.41 -4.70 19.97
N ARG A 419 19.82 -5.77 19.27
CA ARG A 419 20.81 -5.67 18.19
C ARG A 419 20.38 -4.69 17.09
N LYS A 420 19.09 -4.71 16.71
CA LYS A 420 18.52 -3.76 15.74
C LYS A 420 18.58 -2.31 16.24
N ARG A 421 18.25 -2.05 17.51
CA ARG A 421 18.37 -0.72 18.13
C ARG A 421 19.81 -0.22 18.15
N GLN A 422 20.78 -1.07 18.52
CA GLN A 422 22.21 -0.70 18.56
C GLN A 422 22.71 -0.29 17.16
N ALA A 423 22.38 -1.06 16.12
CA ALA A 423 22.74 -0.73 14.73
C ALA A 423 22.02 0.53 14.20
N GLU A 424 20.76 0.75 14.59
CA GLU A 424 20.03 1.98 14.24
C GLU A 424 20.61 3.22 14.92
N GLU A 425 21.02 3.13 16.18
CA GLU A 425 21.72 4.25 16.84
C GLU A 425 23.09 4.53 16.22
N GLU A 426 23.83 3.51 15.81
CA GLU A 426 25.12 3.69 15.11
C GLU A 426 24.92 4.41 13.78
N ARG A 427 23.96 3.97 12.96
CA ARG A 427 23.59 4.64 11.71
C ARG A 427 23.13 6.08 11.95
N ARG A 428 22.30 6.33 12.98
CA ARG A 428 21.87 7.69 13.33
C ARG A 428 23.04 8.57 13.77
N ARG A 429 24.02 8.04 14.51
CA ARG A 429 25.28 8.76 14.84
C ARG A 429 26.14 9.05 13.60
N GLU A 430 26.03 8.28 12.52
CA GLU A 430 26.67 8.59 11.23
C GLU A 430 25.92 9.66 10.45
N GLU A 431 24.59 9.52 10.33
CA GLU A 431 23.70 10.52 9.71
C GLU A 431 23.82 11.90 10.40
N GLU A 432 23.80 11.95 11.74
CA GLU A 432 24.00 13.17 12.53
C GLU A 432 25.37 13.82 12.28
N ARG A 433 26.44 13.02 12.10
CA ARG A 433 27.79 13.50 11.77
C ARG A 433 27.87 14.05 10.35
N ALA A 434 27.36 13.31 9.36
CA ALA A 434 27.35 13.71 7.96
C ALA A 434 26.53 14.99 7.74
N ALA A 435 25.37 15.11 8.39
CA ALA A 435 24.54 16.31 8.36
C ALA A 435 25.26 17.52 9.00
N MET A 436 25.99 17.32 10.10
CA MET A 436 26.79 18.38 10.72
C MET A 436 27.97 18.83 9.84
N GLU A 437 28.60 17.92 9.09
CA GLU A 437 29.63 18.27 8.11
C GLU A 437 29.03 19.04 6.92
N ALA A 438 27.85 18.65 6.45
CA ALA A 438 27.11 19.36 5.41
C ALA A 438 26.72 20.79 5.82
N ASP A 439 26.18 20.99 7.03
CA ASP A 439 25.90 22.34 7.58
C ASP A 439 27.16 23.23 7.55
N ARG A 440 28.32 22.67 7.93
CA ARG A 440 29.60 23.38 7.96
C ARG A 440 30.12 23.70 6.56
N ALA A 441 29.97 22.78 5.61
CA ALA A 441 30.31 23.01 4.21
C ALA A 441 29.43 24.11 3.59
N GLN A 442 28.12 24.11 3.86
CA GLN A 442 27.23 25.18 3.42
C GLN A 442 27.58 26.51 4.09
N ALA A 443 27.82 26.54 5.41
CA ALA A 443 28.19 27.76 6.12
C ALA A 443 29.45 28.43 5.54
N LYS A 444 30.48 27.63 5.19
CA LYS A 444 31.68 28.12 4.49
C LYS A 444 31.38 28.64 3.08
N SER A 445 30.51 27.97 2.34
CA SER A 445 30.09 28.43 1.00
C SER A 445 29.32 29.76 1.05
N GLU A 446 28.42 29.93 2.03
CA GLU A 446 27.72 31.20 2.26
C GLU A 446 28.69 32.32 2.71
N VAL A 447 29.68 32.01 3.56
CA VAL A 447 30.74 32.97 3.96
C VAL A 447 31.57 33.41 2.76
N GLU A 448 32.08 32.50 1.94
CA GLU A 448 32.95 32.90 0.82
C GLU A 448 32.16 33.69 -0.24
N MET A 449 30.88 33.35 -0.50
CA MET A 449 30.00 34.18 -1.34
C MET A 449 29.73 35.59 -0.77
N LYS A 450 29.62 35.74 0.57
CA LYS A 450 29.53 37.06 1.21
C LYS A 450 30.84 37.83 1.09
N LYS A 451 31.97 37.14 1.22
CA LYS A 451 33.32 37.71 1.15
C LYS A 451 33.68 38.17 -0.26
N GLU A 452 33.36 37.39 -1.31
CA GLU A 452 33.48 37.81 -2.71
C GLU A 452 32.65 39.07 -3.00
N LYS A 453 31.39 39.11 -2.56
CA LYS A 453 30.51 40.28 -2.72
C LYS A 453 31.07 41.51 -2.00
N LEU A 454 31.61 41.35 -0.78
CA LEU A 454 32.22 42.44 -0.04
C LEU A 454 33.49 42.94 -0.73
N HIS A 455 34.35 42.04 -1.22
CA HIS A 455 35.56 42.40 -1.99
C HIS A 455 35.20 43.16 -3.27
N GLN A 456 34.13 42.76 -3.97
CA GLN A 456 33.62 43.48 -5.12
C GLN A 456 33.16 44.90 -4.74
N MET A 457 32.41 45.07 -3.64
CA MET A 457 31.95 46.39 -3.19
C MET A 457 33.08 47.28 -2.65
N LEU A 458 34.07 46.72 -1.94
CA LEU A 458 35.27 47.44 -1.50
C LEU A 458 36.08 48.00 -2.68
N SER A 459 35.99 47.39 -3.87
CA SER A 459 36.61 47.93 -5.09
C SER A 459 35.84 49.12 -5.72
N SER A 460 34.56 49.30 -5.38
CA SER A 460 33.71 50.40 -5.85
C SER A 460 33.49 51.52 -4.82
N ALA A 461 33.72 51.24 -3.53
CA ALA A 461 33.51 52.19 -2.45
C ALA A 461 34.51 53.36 -2.49
N SER A 462 34.00 54.58 -2.65
CA SER A 462 34.80 55.81 -2.59
C SER A 462 34.80 56.37 -1.16
N ARG A 463 35.90 57.01 -0.74
CA ARG A 463 35.97 57.64 0.60
C ARG A 463 35.17 58.95 0.71
N TYR A 464 34.93 59.59 -0.42
CA TYR A 464 34.09 60.76 -0.64
C TYR A 464 33.85 60.88 -2.15
N ALA A 465 32.84 61.64 -2.56
CA ALA A 465 32.70 62.08 -3.94
C ALA A 465 32.68 63.61 -3.95
N ASP A 466 33.73 64.21 -4.52
CA ASP A 466 33.87 65.67 -4.58
C ASP A 466 32.60 66.32 -5.13
N TYR A 467 32.07 67.29 -4.38
CA TYR A 467 30.82 68.01 -4.62
C TYR A 467 29.51 67.20 -4.54
N LEU A 468 29.51 65.92 -4.20
CA LEU A 468 28.29 65.09 -4.08
C LEU A 468 28.00 64.59 -2.65
N TRP A 469 28.97 63.93 -1.99
CA TRP A 469 28.77 63.42 -0.63
C TRP A 469 30.12 63.22 0.11
N TYR A 470 30.08 63.31 1.45
CA TYR A 470 31.20 62.97 2.33
C TYR A 470 30.70 62.71 3.77
N ILE A 471 31.59 62.17 4.61
CA ILE A 471 31.34 61.90 6.03
C ILE A 471 32.26 62.79 6.89
N GLU A 472 31.73 63.33 7.99
CA GLU A 472 32.45 64.19 8.94
C GLU A 472 32.23 63.71 10.40
N PRO A 473 33.29 63.52 11.22
CA PRO A 473 34.71 63.65 10.88
C PRO A 473 35.13 62.65 9.78
N ASN A 474 36.20 62.99 9.04
CA ASN A 474 36.74 62.14 7.96
C ASN A 474 37.54 60.91 8.47
N THR A 475 37.58 60.72 9.78
CA THR A 475 38.20 59.61 10.50
C THR A 475 37.17 59.10 11.50
N TYR A 476 36.74 57.87 11.29
CA TYR A 476 35.62 57.22 11.98
C TYR A 476 35.81 55.71 11.96
N LYS A 477 35.04 54.99 12.77
CA LYS A 477 35.00 53.52 12.85
C LYS A 477 33.61 53.01 13.25
N GLY A 478 33.41 51.69 13.23
CA GLY A 478 32.21 51.07 13.79
C GLY A 478 31.96 51.52 15.25
N GLY A 479 30.72 51.89 15.56
CA GLY A 479 30.28 52.45 16.85
C GLY A 479 30.30 53.98 16.94
N ASP A 480 30.98 54.69 16.03
CA ASP A 480 31.05 56.15 16.08
C ASP A 480 29.77 56.82 15.55
N ARG A 481 29.44 58.01 16.08
CA ARG A 481 28.45 58.92 15.48
C ARG A 481 29.12 59.87 14.50
N VAL A 482 28.64 59.90 13.27
CA VAL A 482 29.15 60.73 12.18
C VAL A 482 28.05 61.57 11.53
N ARG A 483 28.43 62.65 10.85
CA ARG A 483 27.54 63.43 9.98
C ARG A 483 27.77 63.03 8.53
N LEU A 484 26.75 62.50 7.87
CA LEU A 484 26.80 62.14 6.46
C LEU A 484 26.13 63.26 5.65
N TYR A 485 26.92 63.93 4.80
CA TYR A 485 26.48 65.07 4.00
C TYR A 485 26.17 64.66 2.56
N TYR A 486 25.11 65.24 2.00
CA TYR A 486 24.63 65.08 0.63
C TYR A 486 24.42 66.44 -0.03
N ASN A 487 24.92 66.63 -1.24
CA ASN A 487 24.61 67.79 -2.06
C ASN A 487 23.40 67.49 -2.95
N ARG A 488 22.30 68.18 -2.70
CA ARG A 488 21.05 68.04 -3.45
C ARG A 488 21.16 68.66 -4.86
N SER A 489 22.16 69.50 -5.10
CA SER A 489 22.38 70.21 -6.37
C SER A 489 22.57 69.23 -7.54
N SER A 490 21.76 69.36 -8.59
CA SER A 490 21.86 68.57 -9.82
C SER A 490 21.66 67.05 -9.65
N ARG A 491 20.82 66.62 -8.70
CA ARG A 491 20.46 65.21 -8.44
C ARG A 491 18.93 64.98 -8.52
N PRO A 492 18.44 63.73 -8.61
CA PRO A 492 17.01 63.43 -8.77
C PRO A 492 16.08 64.06 -7.73
N LEU A 493 16.59 64.36 -6.52
CA LEU A 493 15.84 64.91 -5.40
C LEU A 493 15.82 66.46 -5.35
N MET A 494 16.30 67.14 -6.41
CA MET A 494 16.50 68.61 -6.43
C MET A 494 15.26 69.48 -6.19
N HIS A 495 14.06 68.91 -6.33
CA HIS A 495 12.78 69.60 -6.11
C HIS A 495 12.04 69.15 -4.84
N ASN A 496 12.60 68.20 -4.09
CA ASN A 496 11.95 67.59 -2.93
C ASN A 496 12.32 68.36 -1.66
N ASN A 497 11.31 68.80 -0.91
CA ASN A 497 11.47 69.63 0.29
C ASN A 497 11.84 68.83 1.56
N GLU A 498 11.74 67.51 1.48
CA GLU A 498 12.12 66.55 2.51
C GLU A 498 13.02 65.49 1.87
N ILE A 499 14.11 65.13 2.56
CA ILE A 499 15.05 64.09 2.13
C ILE A 499 15.35 63.18 3.30
N TRP A 500 15.35 61.88 3.04
CA TRP A 500 15.72 60.82 3.96
C TRP A 500 16.93 60.06 3.43
N MET A 501 17.81 59.62 4.32
CA MET A 501 18.79 58.59 4.06
C MET A 501 18.17 57.26 4.46
N HIS A 502 18.11 56.33 3.51
CA HIS A 502 17.78 54.93 3.75
C HIS A 502 19.08 54.16 3.66
N GLY A 503 19.52 53.54 4.76
CA GLY A 503 20.83 52.91 4.87
C GLY A 503 20.82 51.50 5.44
N GLY A 504 21.80 50.73 5.00
CA GLY A 504 22.17 49.41 5.52
C GLY A 504 23.68 49.34 5.72
N TYR A 505 24.19 48.13 5.88
CA TYR A 505 25.63 47.88 5.94
C TYR A 505 25.96 46.47 5.43
N ASN A 506 27.23 46.28 5.05
CA ASN A 506 27.80 45.04 4.54
C ASN A 506 27.05 44.45 3.33
N ASN A 507 26.67 45.28 2.36
CA ASN A 507 25.77 44.95 1.23
C ASN A 507 24.33 44.64 1.69
N TRP A 508 23.75 45.55 2.48
CA TRP A 508 22.37 45.47 2.99
C TRP A 508 22.03 44.10 3.64
N ILE A 509 23.00 43.41 4.27
CA ILE A 509 22.82 42.02 4.73
C ILE A 509 21.71 41.87 5.77
N ASP A 510 21.61 42.84 6.69
CA ASP A 510 20.56 42.91 7.71
C ASP A 510 19.40 43.84 7.26
N GLY A 511 19.32 44.12 5.95
CA GLY A 511 18.32 44.98 5.32
C GLY A 511 18.50 46.48 5.59
N LEU A 512 17.38 47.22 5.50
CA LEU A 512 17.30 48.62 5.88
C LEU A 512 17.35 48.73 7.41
N SER A 513 18.50 49.16 7.95
CA SER A 513 18.76 49.28 9.39
C SER A 513 18.91 50.72 9.87
N ILE A 514 19.06 51.68 8.95
CA ILE A 514 19.22 53.11 9.23
C ILE A 514 18.19 53.87 8.40
N SER A 515 17.41 54.75 9.04
CA SER A 515 16.43 55.60 8.37
C SER A 515 16.38 56.97 9.04
N GLU A 516 17.10 57.93 8.46
CA GLU A 516 17.33 59.24 9.07
C GLU A 516 16.92 60.37 8.13
N ARG A 517 16.21 61.36 8.66
CA ARG A 517 15.82 62.54 7.87
C ARG A 517 16.94 63.57 7.86
N LEU A 518 17.35 64.00 6.67
CA LEU A 518 18.38 65.01 6.54
C LEU A 518 17.85 66.41 6.91
N VAL A 519 18.73 67.21 7.50
CA VAL A 519 18.52 68.63 7.80
C VAL A 519 19.42 69.45 6.88
N LYS A 520 18.92 70.58 6.36
CA LYS A 520 19.73 71.49 5.54
C LYS A 520 20.87 72.11 6.36
N SER A 521 22.08 72.08 5.82
CA SER A 521 23.22 72.77 6.43
C SER A 521 23.11 74.28 6.16
N HIS A 522 23.39 75.07 7.20
CA HIS A 522 23.55 76.52 7.13
C HIS A 522 25.02 76.96 7.28
N GLU A 523 25.93 75.99 7.47
CA GLU A 523 27.36 76.23 7.76
C GLU A 523 28.25 76.12 6.52
N LYS A 524 27.69 75.69 5.38
CA LYS A 524 28.45 75.31 4.17
C LYS A 524 27.74 75.81 2.91
N ASP A 525 28.48 76.51 2.04
CA ASP A 525 27.94 77.07 0.81
C ASP A 525 27.49 75.98 -0.18
N GLY A 526 26.22 76.08 -0.62
CA GLY A 526 25.59 75.14 -1.54
C GLY A 526 24.22 74.63 -1.04
N ASP A 527 23.68 73.62 -1.72
CA ASP A 527 22.45 72.93 -1.28
C ASP A 527 22.81 71.63 -0.54
N TRP A 528 23.61 71.78 0.51
CA TRP A 528 24.08 70.69 1.36
C TRP A 528 23.05 70.36 2.45
N TRP A 529 22.80 69.07 2.63
CA TRP A 529 21.93 68.49 3.64
C TRP A 529 22.70 67.39 4.38
N TYR A 530 22.38 67.11 5.65
CA TYR A 530 23.08 66.08 6.43
C TYR A 530 22.18 65.34 7.40
N ALA A 531 22.54 64.09 7.71
CA ALA A 531 21.99 63.32 8.81
C ALA A 531 23.10 63.00 9.83
N GLU A 532 22.74 62.85 11.11
CA GLU A 532 23.62 62.24 12.10
C GLU A 532 23.33 60.74 12.17
N VAL A 533 24.36 59.93 11.91
CA VAL A 533 24.26 58.48 11.75
C VAL A 533 25.18 57.83 12.77
N THR A 534 24.67 56.83 13.51
CA THR A 534 25.53 55.95 14.32
C THR A 534 25.97 54.79 13.43
N LEU A 535 27.28 54.65 13.21
CA LEU A 535 27.83 53.56 12.40
C LEU A 535 27.71 52.24 13.17
N PRO A 536 27.09 51.18 12.62
CA PRO A 536 27.00 49.89 13.30
C PRO A 536 28.37 49.31 13.64
N GLU A 537 28.52 48.72 14.84
CA GLU A 537 29.82 48.26 15.37
C GLU A 537 30.51 47.19 14.51
N ARG A 538 29.72 46.45 13.71
CA ARG A 538 30.16 45.36 12.82
C ARG A 538 30.07 45.73 11.33
N ALA A 539 29.97 47.02 11.00
CA ALA A 539 30.02 47.50 9.62
C ALA A 539 31.47 47.53 9.10
N LEU A 540 31.69 46.86 7.98
CA LEU A 540 32.89 46.94 7.12
C LEU A 540 32.65 47.94 5.98
N VAL A 541 31.41 48.01 5.50
CA VAL A 541 30.91 49.00 4.53
C VAL A 541 29.55 49.52 5.02
N LEU A 542 29.33 50.82 4.96
CA LEU A 542 28.02 51.47 5.08
C LEU A 542 27.42 51.62 3.68
N ASP A 543 26.17 51.21 3.50
CA ASP A 543 25.43 51.27 2.23
C ASP A 543 24.25 52.22 2.39
N TRP A 544 23.94 53.07 1.41
CA TRP A 544 22.71 53.89 1.46
C TRP A 544 22.21 54.38 0.11
N VAL A 545 20.95 54.83 0.11
CA VAL A 545 20.32 55.64 -0.93
C VAL A 545 19.65 56.85 -0.28
N PHE A 546 19.47 57.93 -1.04
CA PHE A 546 18.63 59.05 -0.59
C PHE A 546 17.23 58.94 -1.20
N ALA A 547 16.22 59.38 -0.45
CA ALA A 547 14.81 59.25 -0.80
C ALA A 547 14.04 60.54 -0.48
N ASP A 548 12.88 60.75 -1.11
CA ASP A 548 12.01 61.92 -0.89
C ASP A 548 10.98 61.77 0.26
N GLY A 549 11.15 60.76 1.11
CA GLY A 549 10.28 60.48 2.25
C GLY A 549 10.77 59.26 3.04
N PRO A 550 10.11 58.91 4.14
CA PRO A 550 10.47 57.74 4.95
C PRO A 550 10.13 56.41 4.25
N PRO A 551 10.60 55.26 4.79
CA PRO A 551 10.36 53.94 4.21
C PRO A 551 8.88 53.64 4.03
N GLY A 552 8.52 53.02 2.90
CA GLY A 552 7.13 52.76 2.50
C GLY A 552 6.40 53.97 1.88
N ASN A 553 6.81 55.21 2.17
CA ASN A 553 6.17 56.43 1.64
C ASN A 553 6.97 57.11 0.51
N ALA A 554 8.29 56.91 0.45
CA ALA A 554 9.15 57.45 -0.60
C ALA A 554 8.78 56.97 -2.01
N ARG A 555 8.88 57.89 -2.98
CA ARG A 555 8.54 57.70 -4.40
C ARG A 555 9.71 57.98 -5.33
N ASN A 556 10.59 58.90 -4.96
CA ASN A 556 11.79 59.25 -5.71
C ASN A 556 13.04 58.88 -4.91
N TYR A 557 14.04 58.34 -5.61
CA TYR A 557 15.28 57.86 -5.00
C TYR A 557 16.50 58.36 -5.80
N ASP A 558 17.54 58.78 -5.09
CA ASP A 558 18.90 58.86 -5.63
C ASP A 558 19.69 57.65 -5.11
N ASN A 559 19.90 56.68 -5.99
CA ASN A 559 20.69 55.47 -5.75
C ASN A 559 21.99 55.47 -6.56
N ASN A 560 22.58 56.66 -6.75
CA ASN A 560 23.86 56.86 -7.41
C ASN A 560 23.96 56.27 -8.84
N GLY A 561 22.83 56.22 -9.55
CA GLY A 561 22.75 55.63 -10.88
C GLY A 561 22.71 54.10 -10.86
N ARG A 562 21.99 53.49 -9.90
CA ARG A 562 21.89 52.03 -9.66
C ARG A 562 23.19 51.37 -9.17
N GLN A 563 24.01 52.13 -8.43
CA GLN A 563 25.23 51.63 -7.80
C GLN A 563 25.23 51.84 -6.27
N ASP A 564 24.15 52.44 -5.74
CA ASP A 564 24.02 52.91 -4.36
C ASP A 564 25.20 53.82 -3.92
N PHE A 565 25.16 54.29 -2.68
CA PHE A 565 26.29 54.97 -2.07
C PHE A 565 26.94 54.02 -1.06
N HIS A 566 28.27 53.93 -1.12
CA HIS A 566 29.07 53.03 -0.27
C HIS A 566 30.23 53.80 0.36
N ALA A 567 30.43 53.62 1.66
CA ALA A 567 31.59 54.11 2.40
C ALA A 567 32.24 52.98 3.19
N ILE A 568 33.55 52.82 3.08
CA ILE A 568 34.32 51.88 3.90
C ILE A 568 34.25 52.34 5.37
N VAL A 569 33.94 51.43 6.28
CA VAL A 569 33.96 51.66 7.73
C VAL A 569 35.15 50.92 8.34
N PRO A 570 36.16 51.64 8.89
CA PRO A 570 37.25 51.02 9.64
C PRO A 570 36.71 50.21 10.81
N ASN A 571 37.01 48.91 10.82
CA ASN A 571 36.39 47.97 11.76
C ASN A 571 37.15 47.92 13.10
N ASN A 572 36.45 47.65 14.21
CA ASN A 572 37.12 47.33 15.49
C ASN A 572 37.62 45.88 15.54
N ILE A 573 37.14 45.00 14.66
CA ILE A 573 37.40 43.56 14.65
C ILE A 573 38.26 43.20 13.41
N PRO A 574 39.34 42.39 13.54
CA PRO A 574 40.08 41.88 12.39
C PRO A 574 39.19 41.11 11.41
N GLU A 575 39.40 41.26 10.11
CA GLU A 575 38.53 40.67 9.08
C GLU A 575 38.42 39.14 9.21
N ASP A 576 39.53 38.44 9.47
CA ASP A 576 39.55 36.98 9.66
C ASP A 576 38.64 36.54 10.83
N MET A 577 38.64 37.28 11.93
CA MET A 577 37.79 37.00 13.10
C MET A 577 36.31 37.24 12.78
N PHE A 578 36.00 38.30 12.04
CA PHE A 578 34.62 38.59 11.59
C PHE A 578 34.07 37.44 10.71
N TRP A 579 34.86 36.92 9.77
CA TRP A 579 34.42 35.80 8.92
C TRP A 579 34.29 34.49 9.68
N VAL A 580 35.16 34.21 10.67
CA VAL A 580 35.00 33.05 11.56
C VAL A 580 33.73 33.16 12.42
N GLU A 581 33.41 34.34 12.95
CA GLU A 581 32.12 34.59 13.66
C GLU A 581 30.91 34.44 12.72
N GLU A 582 31.03 34.87 11.46
CA GLU A 582 29.98 34.73 10.45
C GLU A 582 29.73 33.26 10.10
N GLU A 583 30.78 32.44 9.91
CA GLU A 583 30.66 30.98 9.72
C GLU A 583 29.92 30.36 10.91
N HIS A 584 30.33 30.69 12.15
CA HIS A 584 29.68 30.18 13.37
C HIS A 584 28.26 30.71 13.58
N ARG A 585 27.87 31.84 12.97
CA ARG A 585 26.47 32.33 12.99
C ARG A 585 25.63 31.56 11.98
N ILE A 586 26.12 31.39 10.75
CA ILE A 586 25.41 30.68 9.68
C ILE A 586 25.27 29.19 10.04
N PHE A 587 26.34 28.54 10.53
CA PHE A 587 26.31 27.14 10.97
C PHE A 587 25.26 26.89 12.08
N ARG A 588 25.17 27.77 13.09
CA ARG A 588 24.15 27.67 14.14
C ARG A 588 22.73 27.90 13.61
N ARG A 589 22.55 28.83 12.65
CA ARG A 589 21.28 29.04 11.95
C ARG A 589 20.84 27.77 11.20
N LEU A 590 21.73 27.17 10.41
CA LEU A 590 21.44 25.94 9.66
C LEU A 590 21.10 24.77 10.58
N GLN A 591 21.82 24.60 11.70
CA GLN A 591 21.48 23.59 12.72
C GLN A 591 20.09 23.82 13.34
N GLN A 592 19.69 25.06 13.58
CA GLN A 592 18.36 25.37 14.10
C GLN A 592 17.27 25.11 13.05
N GLU A 593 17.44 25.63 11.83
CA GLU A 593 16.53 25.41 10.70
C GLU A 593 16.36 23.91 10.38
N ARG A 594 17.42 23.11 10.53
CA ARG A 594 17.34 21.65 10.33
C ARG A 594 16.61 20.96 11.48
N ARG A 595 16.90 21.28 12.75
CA ARG A 595 16.17 20.70 13.90
C ARG A 595 14.68 21.03 13.89
N GLU A 596 14.32 22.26 13.51
CA GLU A 596 12.93 22.69 13.39
C GLU A 596 12.20 21.92 12.27
N ARG A 597 12.90 21.65 11.16
CA ARG A 597 12.41 20.79 10.06
C ARG A 597 12.28 19.33 10.47
N GLU A 598 13.35 18.72 11.01
CA GLU A 598 13.36 17.34 11.55
C GLU A 598 12.21 17.12 12.56
N HIS A 599 11.97 18.09 13.44
CA HIS A 599 10.88 18.06 14.42
C HIS A 599 9.49 18.16 13.77
N ALA A 600 9.31 19.06 12.79
CA ALA A 600 8.06 19.19 12.04
C ALA A 600 7.75 17.95 11.20
N ASP A 601 8.75 17.42 10.50
CA ASP A 601 8.63 16.21 9.67
C ASP A 601 8.35 14.98 10.54
N ARG A 602 8.98 14.85 11.72
CA ARG A 602 8.66 13.78 12.67
C ARG A 602 7.22 13.86 13.18
N LEU A 603 6.74 15.04 13.59
CA LEU A 603 5.33 15.23 13.99
C LEU A 603 4.35 14.95 12.83
N LYS A 604 4.73 15.30 11.59
CA LYS A 604 3.96 14.98 10.37
C LYS A 604 3.88 13.47 10.15
N ALA A 605 5.00 12.76 10.29
CA ALA A 605 5.09 11.31 10.18
C ALA A 605 4.32 10.58 11.29
N GLU A 606 4.50 10.97 12.55
CA GLU A 606 3.76 10.46 13.71
C GLU A 606 2.23 10.60 13.51
N ARG A 607 1.76 11.76 13.04
CA ARG A 607 0.35 11.99 12.73
C ARG A 607 -0.15 11.11 11.56
N SER A 608 0.64 10.97 10.49
CA SER A 608 0.25 10.15 9.34
C SER A 608 0.20 8.66 9.71
N ALA A 609 1.21 8.15 10.42
CA ALA A 609 1.25 6.77 10.93
C ALA A 609 0.05 6.46 11.83
N LYS A 610 -0.32 7.38 12.73
CA LYS A 610 -1.53 7.24 13.55
C LYS A 610 -2.81 7.16 12.71
N MET A 611 -3.00 8.09 11.75
CA MET A 611 -4.19 8.07 10.88
C MET A 611 -4.26 6.79 10.02
N LYS A 612 -3.11 6.26 9.57
CA LYS A 612 -2.99 4.96 8.89
C LYS A 612 -3.43 3.80 9.80
N ALA A 613 -2.98 3.76 11.04
CA ALA A 613 -3.34 2.71 11.99
C ALA A 613 -4.85 2.72 12.32
N GLU A 614 -5.39 3.88 12.64
CA GLU A 614 -6.83 4.08 12.89
C GLU A 614 -7.69 3.69 11.66
N MET A 615 -7.21 3.98 10.44
CA MET A 615 -7.87 3.56 9.20
C MET A 615 -7.80 2.04 8.98
N LYS A 616 -6.65 1.41 9.21
CA LYS A 616 -6.47 -0.06 9.08
C LYS A 616 -7.36 -0.82 10.07
N GLU A 617 -7.46 -0.37 11.33
CA GLU A 617 -8.38 -0.92 12.33
C GLU A 617 -9.84 -0.74 11.92
N LYS A 618 -10.25 0.48 11.56
CA LYS A 618 -11.62 0.81 11.09
C LYS A 618 -12.03 -0.07 9.91
N THR A 619 -11.13 -0.30 8.96
CA THR A 619 -11.38 -1.13 7.77
C THR A 619 -11.49 -2.62 8.11
N MET A 620 -10.65 -3.14 9.00
CA MET A 620 -10.78 -4.52 9.48
C MET A 620 -12.11 -4.73 10.20
N ARG A 621 -12.49 -3.80 11.10
CA ARG A 621 -13.76 -3.84 11.82
C ARG A 621 -14.97 -3.71 10.88
N ALA A 622 -14.90 -2.84 9.89
CA ALA A 622 -15.94 -2.70 8.86
C ALA A 622 -16.07 -3.97 8.00
N PHE A 623 -14.97 -4.64 7.67
CA PHE A 623 -15.00 -5.94 7.00
C PHE A 623 -15.73 -7.01 7.85
N LEU A 624 -15.34 -7.19 9.11
CA LEU A 624 -15.98 -8.18 9.99
C LEU A 624 -17.50 -7.90 10.15
N ILE A 625 -17.89 -6.62 10.22
CA ILE A 625 -19.30 -6.20 10.23
C ILE A 625 -19.98 -6.49 8.87
N SER A 626 -19.31 -6.28 7.73
CA SER A 626 -19.89 -6.53 6.41
C SER A 626 -20.30 -8.00 6.21
N GLN A 627 -19.54 -8.95 6.77
CA GLN A 627 -19.85 -10.38 6.64
C GLN A 627 -21.06 -10.80 7.48
N LYS A 628 -21.49 -10.00 8.46
CA LYS A 628 -22.55 -10.32 9.44
C LYS A 628 -23.89 -10.76 8.84
N HIS A 629 -24.18 -10.44 7.59
CA HIS A 629 -25.38 -10.94 6.91
C HIS A 629 -25.31 -12.42 6.49
N ILE A 630 -24.10 -13.02 6.48
CA ILE A 630 -23.82 -14.43 6.21
C ILE A 630 -23.21 -15.10 7.46
N VAL A 631 -22.16 -14.50 8.04
CA VAL A 631 -21.42 -15.06 9.18
C VAL A 631 -20.82 -13.96 10.06
N TYR A 632 -20.81 -14.18 11.39
CA TYR A 632 -20.06 -13.36 12.34
C TYR A 632 -19.72 -14.15 13.61
N THR A 633 -18.83 -13.62 14.44
CA THR A 633 -18.48 -14.19 15.76
C THR A 633 -18.92 -13.28 16.91
N GLU A 634 -19.12 -13.87 18.08
CA GLU A 634 -19.25 -13.16 19.35
C GLU A 634 -18.28 -13.77 20.37
N PRO A 635 -17.26 -13.04 20.84
CA PRO A 635 -16.86 -11.68 20.42
C PRO A 635 -16.49 -11.56 18.92
N LEU A 636 -16.65 -10.35 18.37
CA LEU A 636 -16.37 -10.06 16.95
C LEU A 636 -14.86 -10.12 16.63
N GLU A 637 -14.03 -9.78 17.61
CA GLU A 637 -12.59 -10.04 17.58
C GLU A 637 -12.33 -11.36 18.31
N VAL A 638 -11.77 -12.33 17.60
CA VAL A 638 -11.44 -13.64 18.16
C VAL A 638 -10.07 -13.59 18.83
N ARG A 639 -9.96 -14.14 20.04
CA ARG A 639 -8.72 -14.19 20.84
C ARG A 639 -8.31 -15.62 21.14
N ALA A 640 -7.01 -15.90 21.10
CA ALA A 640 -6.44 -17.19 21.43
C ALA A 640 -6.78 -17.60 22.87
N GLY A 641 -6.94 -18.91 23.13
CA GLY A 641 -7.38 -19.44 24.42
C GLY A 641 -8.85 -19.20 24.81
N THR A 642 -9.57 -18.31 24.12
CA THR A 642 -10.97 -17.95 24.46
C THR A 642 -12.01 -18.90 23.88
N THR A 643 -13.27 -18.74 24.27
CA THR A 643 -14.43 -19.43 23.66
C THR A 643 -15.27 -18.42 22.88
N VAL A 644 -15.67 -18.80 21.67
CA VAL A 644 -16.35 -17.94 20.70
C VAL A 644 -17.60 -18.61 20.16
N ASP A 645 -18.69 -17.85 20.06
CA ASP A 645 -19.90 -18.27 19.34
C ASP A 645 -19.80 -17.85 17.86
N VAL A 646 -19.89 -18.82 16.95
CA VAL A 646 -19.92 -18.61 15.49
C VAL A 646 -21.37 -18.61 15.02
N PHE A 647 -21.85 -17.48 14.50
CA PHE A 647 -23.19 -17.30 13.96
C PHE A 647 -23.21 -17.36 12.44
N TYR A 648 -24.20 -18.05 11.86
CA TYR A 648 -24.34 -18.25 10.41
C TYR A 648 -25.79 -18.10 9.94
N ASN A 649 -26.01 -17.45 8.81
CA ASN A 649 -27.32 -17.27 8.19
C ASN A 649 -27.45 -18.09 6.90
N PRO A 650 -28.01 -19.31 6.94
CA PRO A 650 -28.14 -20.16 5.76
C PRO A 650 -29.05 -19.57 4.68
N SER A 651 -29.97 -18.65 5.00
CA SER A 651 -30.90 -18.10 4.01
C SER A 651 -30.23 -17.25 2.93
N ASN A 652 -29.01 -16.77 3.18
CA ASN A 652 -28.22 -16.00 2.23
C ASN A 652 -27.17 -16.86 1.46
N THR A 653 -27.25 -18.19 1.54
CA THR A 653 -26.22 -19.11 1.02
C THR A 653 -26.80 -20.29 0.24
N VAL A 654 -25.92 -21.17 -0.26
CA VAL A 654 -26.29 -22.45 -0.89
C VAL A 654 -26.97 -23.46 0.07
N LEU A 655 -26.97 -23.19 1.37
CA LEU A 655 -27.65 -24.00 2.39
C LEU A 655 -29.05 -23.45 2.75
N ASN A 656 -29.58 -22.49 2.00
CA ASN A 656 -30.93 -21.98 2.19
C ASN A 656 -31.98 -23.11 2.10
N GLY A 657 -32.92 -23.15 3.04
CA GLY A 657 -33.98 -24.16 3.10
C GLY A 657 -33.53 -25.57 3.50
N LYS A 658 -32.26 -25.79 3.87
CA LYS A 658 -31.78 -27.08 4.39
C LYS A 658 -32.37 -27.36 5.79
N PRO A 659 -32.69 -28.63 6.10
CA PRO A 659 -33.28 -29.00 7.40
C PRO A 659 -32.26 -28.92 8.54
N GLU A 660 -30.97 -29.11 8.23
CA GLU A 660 -29.85 -29.06 9.15
C GLU A 660 -28.67 -28.31 8.52
N VAL A 661 -27.81 -27.76 9.38
CA VAL A 661 -26.52 -27.19 9.01
C VAL A 661 -25.52 -27.63 10.06
N TRP A 662 -24.32 -28.01 9.62
CA TRP A 662 -23.23 -28.49 10.45
C TRP A 662 -21.99 -27.62 10.23
N PHE A 663 -21.39 -27.12 11.30
CA PHE A 663 -20.12 -26.42 11.31
C PHE A 663 -18.98 -27.43 11.29
N ARG A 664 -17.98 -27.19 10.43
CA ARG A 664 -16.71 -27.92 10.43
C ARG A 664 -15.60 -26.89 10.49
N GLY A 665 -14.83 -26.92 11.57
CA GLY A 665 -13.73 -25.99 11.80
C GLY A 665 -12.37 -26.67 11.89
N SER A 666 -11.33 -25.86 11.76
CA SER A 666 -9.94 -26.15 12.11
C SER A 666 -9.27 -24.81 12.43
N PHE A 667 -7.96 -24.83 12.63
CA PHE A 667 -7.15 -23.64 12.84
C PHE A 667 -5.90 -23.67 11.96
N ASN A 668 -5.24 -22.51 11.88
CA ASN A 668 -3.96 -22.31 11.21
C ASN A 668 -3.97 -22.80 9.75
N ARG A 669 -4.90 -22.27 8.94
CA ARG A 669 -5.09 -22.62 7.52
C ARG A 669 -5.37 -24.10 7.29
N TRP A 670 -6.17 -24.70 8.16
CA TRP A 670 -6.44 -26.14 8.28
C TRP A 670 -5.23 -27.02 8.67
N THR A 671 -4.11 -26.44 9.13
CA THR A 671 -2.87 -27.18 9.45
C THR A 671 -2.58 -27.33 10.95
N HIS A 672 -3.54 -27.02 11.83
CA HIS A 672 -3.38 -27.19 13.29
C HIS A 672 -2.94 -28.61 13.67
N PRO A 673 -1.97 -28.80 14.60
CA PRO A 673 -1.50 -30.13 15.02
C PRO A 673 -2.62 -31.05 15.56
N SER A 674 -3.62 -30.46 16.24
CA SER A 674 -4.80 -31.17 16.76
C SER A 674 -5.75 -31.72 15.68
N GLY A 675 -5.54 -31.36 14.41
CA GLY A 675 -6.45 -31.68 13.31
C GLY A 675 -7.74 -30.84 13.30
N PRO A 676 -8.69 -31.17 12.41
CA PRO A 676 -9.99 -30.51 12.34
C PRO A 676 -10.87 -30.86 13.53
N LEU A 677 -11.70 -29.90 13.94
CA LEU A 677 -12.71 -30.08 14.98
C LEU A 677 -13.77 -31.10 14.55
N PRO A 678 -14.31 -31.91 15.49
CA PRO A 678 -15.48 -32.74 15.23
C PRO A 678 -16.65 -31.91 14.66
N PRO A 679 -17.39 -32.41 13.65
CA PRO A 679 -18.53 -31.68 13.09
C PRO A 679 -19.56 -31.32 14.16
N GLN A 680 -19.91 -30.03 14.27
CA GLN A 680 -20.88 -29.54 15.24
C GLN A 680 -22.21 -29.21 14.56
N LYS A 681 -23.33 -29.71 15.10
CA LYS A 681 -24.67 -29.35 14.61
C LYS A 681 -25.03 -27.93 15.03
N MET A 682 -25.36 -27.08 14.07
CA MET A 682 -25.70 -25.68 14.32
C MET A 682 -27.09 -25.55 14.97
N VAL A 683 -27.17 -24.84 16.09
CA VAL A 683 -28.40 -24.62 16.87
C VAL A 683 -29.01 -23.27 16.52
N LYS A 684 -30.34 -23.10 16.52
CA LYS A 684 -30.96 -21.78 16.25
C LYS A 684 -30.53 -20.74 17.29
N ALA A 685 -30.12 -19.56 16.82
CA ALA A 685 -29.82 -18.41 17.66
C ALA A 685 -31.08 -17.69 18.13
N GLU A 686 -30.99 -16.96 19.25
CA GLU A 686 -32.09 -16.17 19.81
C GLU A 686 -32.60 -15.07 18.85
N ASN A 687 -31.74 -14.60 17.94
CA ASN A 687 -32.09 -13.66 16.89
C ASN A 687 -32.97 -14.25 15.75
N GLY A 688 -33.33 -15.54 15.85
CA GLY A 688 -34.30 -16.26 14.99
C GLY A 688 -33.88 -16.49 13.53
N SER A 689 -32.90 -15.75 13.04
CA SER A 689 -32.44 -15.72 11.64
C SER A 689 -31.12 -16.48 11.42
N HIS A 690 -30.29 -16.55 12.46
CA HIS A 690 -29.01 -17.24 12.41
C HIS A 690 -29.08 -18.58 13.15
N LEU A 691 -28.14 -19.45 12.81
CA LEU A 691 -27.76 -20.62 13.58
C LEU A 691 -26.41 -20.34 14.26
N ARG A 692 -26.04 -21.13 15.28
CA ARG A 692 -24.88 -20.93 16.16
C ARG A 692 -24.17 -22.26 16.45
N ALA A 693 -22.85 -22.24 16.49
CA ALA A 693 -21.98 -23.24 17.14
C ALA A 693 -20.99 -22.53 18.07
N THR A 694 -20.40 -23.27 19.01
CA THR A 694 -19.50 -22.71 20.04
C THR A 694 -18.14 -23.40 19.97
N VAL A 695 -17.06 -22.62 19.92
CA VAL A 695 -15.70 -23.10 19.64
C VAL A 695 -14.73 -22.56 20.69
N ARG A 696 -13.96 -23.43 21.35
CA ARG A 696 -12.76 -23.03 22.11
C ARG A 696 -11.60 -22.88 21.12
N VAL A 697 -10.90 -21.76 21.19
CA VAL A 697 -9.77 -21.41 20.32
C VAL A 697 -8.46 -21.77 21.05
N PRO A 698 -7.54 -22.52 20.43
CA PRO A 698 -6.22 -22.81 21.00
C PRO A 698 -5.37 -21.56 21.29
N LEU A 699 -4.31 -21.70 22.07
CA LEU A 699 -3.34 -20.62 22.36
C LEU A 699 -2.43 -20.32 21.16
N ASP A 700 -2.12 -21.33 20.34
CA ASP A 700 -1.29 -21.23 19.13
C ASP A 700 -2.12 -21.10 17.84
N ALA A 701 -3.44 -20.92 17.94
CA ALA A 701 -4.29 -20.62 16.79
C ALA A 701 -4.16 -19.14 16.40
N TYR A 702 -3.59 -18.85 15.22
CA TYR A 702 -3.51 -17.51 14.62
C TYR A 702 -4.62 -17.26 13.56
N MET A 703 -5.27 -18.33 13.11
CA MET A 703 -6.40 -18.30 12.17
C MET A 703 -7.43 -19.35 12.59
N MET A 704 -8.71 -19.02 12.54
CA MET A 704 -9.82 -19.97 12.64
C MET A 704 -10.42 -20.19 11.25
N ASP A 705 -10.39 -21.43 10.77
CA ASP A 705 -10.80 -21.83 9.43
C ASP A 705 -12.05 -22.70 9.52
N PHE A 706 -13.07 -22.48 8.68
CA PHE A 706 -14.28 -23.29 8.72
C PHE A 706 -15.10 -23.29 7.42
N VAL A 707 -15.99 -24.28 7.32
CA VAL A 707 -17.04 -24.42 6.30
C VAL A 707 -18.32 -24.94 6.94
N PHE A 708 -19.44 -24.79 6.24
CA PHE A 708 -20.73 -25.33 6.65
C PHE A 708 -21.17 -26.46 5.71
N SER A 709 -21.81 -27.52 6.22
CA SER A 709 -22.34 -28.62 5.41
C SER A 709 -23.79 -28.97 5.79
N GLU A 710 -24.53 -29.59 4.87
CA GLU A 710 -25.93 -30.00 5.12
C GLU A 710 -26.07 -31.21 6.07
N SER A 711 -25.03 -32.03 6.25
CA SER A 711 -25.04 -33.16 7.19
C SER A 711 -23.69 -33.39 7.90
N GLU A 712 -23.69 -34.30 8.87
CA GLU A 712 -22.53 -34.77 9.65
C GLU A 712 -21.51 -35.55 8.81
N ASP A 713 -21.97 -36.30 7.79
CA ASP A 713 -21.11 -37.02 6.83
C ASP A 713 -20.66 -36.12 5.65
N GLY A 714 -21.37 -35.04 5.33
CA GLY A 714 -21.00 -34.07 4.31
C GLY A 714 -22.17 -33.52 3.51
N GLY A 715 -22.19 -33.83 2.20
CA GLY A 715 -23.21 -33.37 1.24
C GLY A 715 -22.82 -32.06 0.54
N ILE A 716 -23.80 -31.18 0.31
CA ILE A 716 -23.56 -29.79 -0.13
C ILE A 716 -22.82 -29.04 0.99
N TYR A 717 -21.77 -28.33 0.59
CA TYR A 717 -21.01 -27.41 1.44
C TYR A 717 -21.27 -25.97 1.03
N ASP A 718 -21.35 -25.08 2.02
CA ASP A 718 -20.96 -23.69 1.84
C ASP A 718 -19.52 -23.51 2.30
N ASN A 719 -18.64 -23.36 1.30
CA ASN A 719 -17.23 -23.06 1.44
C ASN A 719 -16.85 -21.76 0.71
N ARG A 720 -17.78 -20.79 0.62
CA ARG A 720 -17.53 -19.48 0.01
C ARG A 720 -16.94 -19.56 -1.41
N ASN A 721 -17.46 -20.50 -2.22
CA ASN A 721 -16.97 -20.85 -3.58
C ASN A 721 -15.53 -21.40 -3.63
N GLY A 722 -15.13 -22.23 -2.66
CA GLY A 722 -13.78 -22.81 -2.57
C GLY A 722 -12.71 -21.84 -2.03
N MET A 723 -13.14 -20.81 -1.30
CA MET A 723 -12.29 -19.89 -0.54
C MET A 723 -12.33 -20.17 0.97
N ASP A 724 -13.25 -21.03 1.42
CA ASP A 724 -13.64 -21.28 2.81
C ASP A 724 -14.00 -19.98 3.59
N TYR A 725 -14.25 -20.11 4.89
CA TYR A 725 -14.34 -18.98 5.81
C TYR A 725 -13.10 -18.97 6.71
N HIS A 726 -12.47 -17.80 6.84
CA HIS A 726 -11.25 -17.58 7.61
C HIS A 726 -11.45 -16.34 8.49
N ILE A 727 -11.16 -16.46 9.79
CA ILE A 727 -11.22 -15.37 10.76
C ILE A 727 -9.87 -15.30 11.50
N PRO A 728 -9.16 -14.16 11.45
CA PRO A 728 -7.88 -14.02 12.14
C PRO A 728 -8.07 -14.03 13.65
N VAL A 729 -7.11 -14.63 14.36
CA VAL A 729 -7.10 -14.75 15.82
C VAL A 729 -6.04 -13.82 16.40
N SER A 730 -6.47 -12.95 17.31
CA SER A 730 -5.60 -12.06 18.09
C SER A 730 -5.04 -12.76 19.32
N ASP A 731 -3.99 -12.18 19.91
CA ASP A 731 -3.27 -12.70 21.09
C ASP A 731 -2.66 -14.12 20.94
N SER A 732 -2.50 -14.62 19.71
CA SER A 732 -1.92 -15.94 19.45
C SER A 732 -0.42 -16.02 19.75
N VAL A 733 -0.01 -17.15 20.33
CA VAL A 733 1.40 -17.48 20.59
C VAL A 733 2.15 -17.80 19.28
N ALA A 734 1.46 -18.36 18.29
CA ALA A 734 2.00 -18.55 16.95
C ALA A 734 1.65 -17.38 16.03
N LYS A 735 2.38 -17.26 14.91
CA LYS A 735 2.08 -16.30 13.84
C LYS A 735 1.99 -17.05 12.52
N GLU A 736 1.21 -16.52 11.58
CA GLU A 736 1.09 -17.09 10.24
C GLU A 736 2.48 -17.15 9.58
N PRO A 737 2.96 -18.33 9.12
CA PRO A 737 4.27 -18.45 8.50
C PRO A 737 4.39 -17.57 7.24
N PRO A 738 5.50 -16.84 7.05
CA PRO A 738 5.63 -15.88 5.97
C PRO A 738 5.73 -16.58 4.61
N MET A 739 4.69 -16.43 3.79
CA MET A 739 4.64 -16.96 2.42
C MET A 739 5.70 -16.29 1.52
N HIS A 740 6.35 -17.04 0.63
CA HIS A 740 7.26 -16.47 -0.38
C HIS A 740 6.54 -16.25 -1.71
N ILE A 741 6.38 -14.98 -2.08
CA ILE A 741 5.56 -14.51 -3.20
C ILE A 741 6.46 -13.76 -4.19
N VAL A 742 6.53 -14.25 -5.43
CA VAL A 742 7.33 -13.64 -6.51
C VAL A 742 6.40 -13.05 -7.56
N HIS A 743 6.42 -11.73 -7.72
CA HIS A 743 5.71 -11.03 -8.78
C HIS A 743 6.56 -11.00 -10.06
N ILE A 744 6.00 -11.43 -11.19
CA ILE A 744 6.66 -11.31 -12.50
C ILE A 744 5.86 -10.35 -13.36
N ALA A 745 6.47 -9.20 -13.66
CA ALA A 745 5.82 -8.07 -14.31
C ALA A 745 6.72 -7.40 -15.37
N VAL A 746 6.10 -6.59 -16.24
CA VAL A 746 6.79 -5.75 -17.24
C VAL A 746 6.64 -4.25 -16.95
N GLU A 747 5.90 -3.90 -15.91
CA GLU A 747 5.79 -2.56 -15.34
C GLU A 747 5.89 -2.61 -13.82
N MET A 748 6.41 -1.54 -13.23
CA MET A 748 6.40 -1.26 -11.79
C MET A 748 6.47 0.25 -11.61
N ALA A 749 5.71 0.81 -10.68
CA ALA A 749 5.80 2.22 -10.32
C ALA A 749 6.95 2.41 -9.29
N PRO A 750 7.58 3.59 -9.25
CA PRO A 750 7.57 4.65 -10.25
C PRO A 750 8.51 4.38 -11.45
N ILE A 751 9.30 3.31 -11.42
CA ILE A 751 10.49 3.11 -12.29
C ILE A 751 10.21 2.76 -13.76
N ALA A 752 9.07 2.13 -14.05
CA ALA A 752 8.74 1.46 -15.30
C ALA A 752 7.23 1.51 -15.62
N LYS A 753 6.56 2.62 -15.27
CA LYS A 753 5.10 2.77 -15.33
C LYS A 753 4.59 3.13 -16.74
N VAL A 754 3.60 2.39 -17.24
CA VAL A 754 2.82 2.71 -18.46
C VAL A 754 1.30 2.63 -18.22
N GLY A 755 0.86 1.96 -17.16
CA GLY A 755 -0.52 1.81 -16.73
C GLY A 755 -0.64 1.71 -15.22
N GLY A 756 -1.89 1.56 -14.75
CA GLY A 756 -2.17 1.16 -13.38
C GLY A 756 -1.63 -0.23 -13.02
N LEU A 757 -1.17 -1.03 -13.99
CA LEU A 757 -0.47 -2.29 -13.75
C LEU A 757 0.79 -2.07 -12.91
N GLY A 758 1.62 -1.09 -13.27
CA GLY A 758 2.81 -0.73 -12.48
C GLY A 758 2.47 -0.24 -11.06
N ASP A 759 1.37 0.51 -10.90
CA ASP A 759 0.88 0.93 -9.59
C ASP A 759 0.45 -0.27 -8.74
N VAL A 760 -0.35 -1.19 -9.30
CA VAL A 760 -0.80 -2.41 -8.59
C VAL A 760 0.37 -3.29 -8.18
N VAL A 761 1.34 -3.54 -9.07
CA VAL A 761 2.52 -4.37 -8.74
C VAL A 761 3.24 -3.83 -7.51
N THR A 762 3.49 -2.53 -7.46
CA THR A 762 4.21 -1.89 -6.35
C THR A 762 3.37 -1.88 -5.07
N SER A 763 2.13 -1.41 -5.18
CA SER A 763 1.28 -1.14 -4.00
C SER A 763 0.74 -2.42 -3.36
N LEU A 764 0.42 -3.44 -4.15
CA LEU A 764 0.05 -4.76 -3.64
C LEU A 764 1.25 -5.43 -2.97
N SER A 765 2.43 -5.38 -3.59
CA SER A 765 3.63 -5.96 -2.99
C SER A 765 4.00 -5.30 -1.65
N ARG A 766 3.90 -3.96 -1.53
CA ARG A 766 4.03 -3.26 -0.22
C ARG A 766 2.99 -3.76 0.77
N ALA A 767 1.71 -3.76 0.41
CA ALA A 767 0.64 -4.15 1.32
C ALA A 767 0.69 -5.63 1.77
N VAL A 768 1.26 -6.53 0.96
CA VAL A 768 1.51 -7.93 1.31
C VAL A 768 2.77 -8.08 2.17
N GLN A 769 3.79 -7.23 1.98
CA GLN A 769 4.94 -7.11 2.88
C GLN A 769 4.53 -6.54 4.26
N ASP A 770 3.60 -5.57 4.30
CA ASP A 770 2.97 -5.00 5.50
C ASP A 770 2.05 -5.98 6.26
N LEU A 771 1.78 -7.15 5.69
CA LEU A 771 1.13 -8.30 6.34
C LEU A 771 2.16 -9.32 6.87
N GLY A 772 3.46 -9.10 6.64
CA GLY A 772 4.56 -9.92 7.14
C GLY A 772 5.04 -11.01 6.19
N HIS A 773 4.67 -10.97 4.90
CA HIS A 773 5.08 -11.99 3.92
C HIS A 773 6.30 -11.57 3.08
N ASN A 774 7.03 -12.55 2.55
CA ASN A 774 8.25 -12.33 1.79
C ASN A 774 7.92 -12.07 0.31
N VAL A 775 7.98 -10.81 -0.11
CA VAL A 775 7.66 -10.41 -1.49
C VAL A 775 8.91 -10.02 -2.28
N GLU A 776 9.05 -10.55 -3.49
CA GLU A 776 10.09 -10.18 -4.45
C GLU A 776 9.47 -9.84 -5.81
N VAL A 777 10.05 -8.90 -6.56
CA VAL A 777 9.59 -8.55 -7.92
C VAL A 777 10.68 -8.84 -8.96
N ILE A 778 10.33 -9.48 -10.07
CA ILE A 778 11.21 -9.70 -11.23
C ILE A 778 10.72 -8.84 -12.41
N LEU A 779 11.62 -8.05 -12.98
CA LEU A 779 11.36 -7.11 -14.10
C LEU A 779 12.45 -7.19 -15.19
N PRO A 780 12.15 -6.78 -16.43
CA PRO A 780 13.17 -6.56 -17.45
C PRO A 780 13.96 -5.26 -17.16
N LYS A 781 15.28 -5.30 -17.34
CA LYS A 781 16.13 -4.10 -17.26
C LYS A 781 16.04 -3.30 -18.57
N TYR A 782 15.02 -2.45 -18.68
CA TYR A 782 14.90 -1.53 -19.81
C TYR A 782 16.01 -0.46 -19.81
N ASP A 783 16.37 0.02 -21.01
CA ASP A 783 17.23 1.19 -21.21
C ASP A 783 16.60 2.54 -20.81
N CYS A 784 15.30 2.53 -20.54
CA CYS A 784 14.47 3.69 -20.20
C CYS A 784 13.89 3.65 -18.77
N LEU A 785 14.44 2.79 -17.89
CA LEU A 785 14.09 2.80 -16.47
C LEU A 785 14.44 4.15 -15.81
N ASN A 786 13.57 4.65 -14.93
CA ASN A 786 13.95 5.75 -14.04
C ASN A 786 14.80 5.23 -12.87
N LEU A 787 16.11 5.12 -13.09
CA LEU A 787 17.06 4.59 -12.10
C LEU A 787 17.23 5.48 -10.85
N SER A 788 16.73 6.73 -10.86
CA SER A 788 16.80 7.59 -9.65
C SER A 788 15.93 7.08 -8.50
N ASN A 789 14.94 6.24 -8.79
CA ASN A 789 14.02 5.67 -7.81
C ASN A 789 14.34 4.18 -7.55
N VAL A 790 15.61 3.78 -7.71
CA VAL A 790 16.12 2.44 -7.38
C VAL A 790 17.29 2.58 -6.40
N MET A 791 17.08 2.17 -5.15
CA MET A 791 18.13 2.15 -4.12
C MET A 791 19.01 0.90 -4.26
N ASP A 792 20.25 1.00 -3.81
CA ASP A 792 21.25 -0.09 -3.73
C ASP A 792 21.45 -0.90 -5.03
N LEU A 793 21.23 -0.28 -6.20
CA LEU A 793 21.29 -0.96 -7.50
C LEU A 793 22.71 -1.47 -7.82
N HIS A 794 22.91 -2.79 -7.72
CA HIS A 794 24.18 -3.45 -8.01
C HIS A 794 24.02 -4.69 -8.90
N TYR A 795 25.11 -5.07 -9.56
CA TYR A 795 25.19 -6.34 -10.28
C TYR A 795 25.38 -7.49 -9.27
N GLN A 796 24.60 -8.56 -9.40
CA GLN A 796 24.64 -9.69 -8.49
C GLN A 796 25.23 -10.95 -9.15
N GLN A 797 24.70 -11.36 -10.31
CA GLN A 797 25.13 -12.56 -11.02
C GLN A 797 24.78 -12.50 -12.51
N SER A 798 25.26 -13.45 -13.31
CA SER A 798 24.73 -13.68 -14.66
C SER A 798 24.60 -15.18 -14.96
N PHE A 799 23.71 -15.50 -15.90
CA PHE A 799 23.51 -16.85 -16.41
C PHE A 799 23.33 -16.81 -17.93
N THR A 800 23.41 -17.96 -18.60
CA THR A 800 23.24 -18.04 -20.06
C THR A 800 21.97 -18.78 -20.40
N TRP A 801 21.05 -18.12 -21.11
CA TRP A 801 19.81 -18.74 -21.62
C TRP A 801 19.47 -18.18 -23.00
N GLY A 802 18.78 -18.96 -23.83
CA GLY A 802 18.33 -18.52 -25.17
C GLY A 802 19.47 -18.11 -26.12
N GLY A 803 20.71 -18.56 -25.87
CA GLY A 803 21.90 -18.20 -26.66
C GLY A 803 22.53 -16.85 -26.32
N THR A 804 22.21 -16.23 -25.18
CA THR A 804 22.82 -14.97 -24.73
C THR A 804 23.08 -14.98 -23.22
N GLU A 805 23.96 -14.09 -22.76
CA GLU A 805 24.11 -13.81 -21.32
C GLU A 805 22.92 -12.96 -20.85
N ILE A 806 22.41 -13.26 -19.66
CA ILE A 806 21.44 -12.45 -18.93
C ILE A 806 22.10 -12.02 -17.63
N LYS A 807 22.29 -10.72 -17.45
CA LYS A 807 22.81 -10.15 -16.21
C LYS A 807 21.66 -9.88 -15.24
N VAL A 808 21.84 -10.28 -14.00
CA VAL A 808 20.91 -10.03 -12.89
C VAL A 808 21.46 -8.88 -12.08
N TRP A 809 20.69 -7.82 -12.01
CA TRP A 809 20.93 -6.69 -11.11
C TRP A 809 19.89 -6.75 -9.98
N PHE A 810 20.31 -6.41 -8.77
CA PHE A 810 19.43 -6.30 -7.61
C PHE A 810 19.38 -4.84 -7.16
N GLY A 811 18.23 -4.40 -6.69
CA GLY A 811 18.04 -3.13 -5.99
C GLY A 811 16.70 -3.10 -5.27
N LYS A 812 16.45 -2.02 -4.55
CA LYS A 812 15.16 -1.76 -3.89
C LYS A 812 14.36 -0.70 -4.63
N VAL A 813 13.04 -0.86 -4.71
CA VAL A 813 12.11 0.14 -5.26
C VAL A 813 10.93 0.22 -4.30
N GLU A 814 10.70 1.38 -3.69
CA GLU A 814 9.68 1.53 -2.63
C GLU A 814 9.86 0.47 -1.52
N ASP A 815 11.11 0.31 -1.07
CA ASP A 815 11.65 -0.75 -0.17
C ASP A 815 11.51 -2.22 -0.60
N LEU A 816 10.75 -2.51 -1.66
CA LEU A 816 10.59 -3.86 -2.20
C LEU A 816 11.88 -4.40 -2.84
N PRO A 817 12.26 -5.66 -2.60
CA PRO A 817 13.34 -6.34 -3.33
C PRO A 817 12.99 -6.53 -4.82
N VAL A 818 13.82 -5.98 -5.71
CA VAL A 818 13.61 -6.08 -7.17
C VAL A 818 14.83 -6.66 -7.89
N TYR A 819 14.56 -7.67 -8.73
CA TYR A 819 15.52 -8.28 -9.64
C TYR A 819 15.30 -7.80 -11.08
N PHE A 820 16.30 -7.15 -11.66
CA PHE A 820 16.28 -6.67 -13.03
C PHE A 820 17.07 -7.59 -13.94
N LEU A 821 16.39 -8.24 -14.89
CA LEU A 821 17.00 -9.15 -15.85
C LEU A 821 17.40 -8.40 -17.12
N GLU A 822 18.67 -8.47 -17.49
CA GLU A 822 19.26 -7.76 -18.63
C GLU A 822 19.87 -8.73 -19.66
N PRO A 823 19.05 -9.28 -20.58
CA PRO A 823 19.54 -10.03 -21.73
C PRO A 823 20.45 -9.17 -22.60
N GLN A 824 21.70 -9.59 -22.81
CA GLN A 824 22.71 -8.87 -23.61
C GLN A 824 22.45 -8.97 -25.13
N ASN A 825 21.25 -9.40 -25.54
CA ASN A 825 20.78 -9.48 -26.93
C ASN A 825 20.09 -8.19 -27.43
N GLY A 826 19.97 -7.16 -26.59
CA GLY A 826 19.39 -5.87 -26.94
C GLY A 826 17.86 -5.83 -27.00
N MET A 827 17.14 -6.91 -26.67
CA MET A 827 15.66 -6.95 -26.69
C MET A 827 14.99 -5.90 -25.79
N PHE A 828 15.70 -5.37 -24.80
CA PHE A 828 15.20 -4.37 -23.85
C PHE A 828 15.87 -2.99 -24.00
N TRP A 829 16.69 -2.81 -25.04
CA TRP A 829 17.37 -1.56 -25.39
C TRP A 829 16.69 -0.90 -26.60
N VAL A 830 15.43 -0.48 -26.41
CA VAL A 830 14.54 0.02 -27.47
C VAL A 830 13.89 1.37 -27.13
N GLY A 831 14.43 2.06 -26.12
CA GLY A 831 14.01 3.34 -25.58
C GLY A 831 12.65 3.35 -24.89
N CYS A 832 11.97 2.21 -24.76
CA CYS A 832 10.57 2.16 -24.36
C CYS A 832 10.07 0.75 -23.94
N VAL A 833 9.12 0.68 -22.98
CA VAL A 833 8.48 -0.58 -22.50
C VAL A 833 7.81 -1.44 -23.60
N TYR A 834 6.64 -1.05 -24.11
CA TYR A 834 5.86 -1.69 -25.19
C TYR A 834 6.13 -1.17 -26.63
N GLY A 835 5.47 -1.74 -27.64
CA GLY A 835 5.38 -1.26 -29.02
C GLY A 835 6.54 -1.68 -29.94
N LYS A 836 7.28 -2.74 -29.59
CA LYS A 836 8.53 -3.15 -30.27
C LYS A 836 8.66 -4.67 -30.40
N ASN A 837 7.72 -5.35 -31.07
CA ASN A 837 7.69 -6.82 -31.19
C ASN A 837 7.62 -7.51 -29.81
N ASP A 838 6.64 -7.07 -29.01
CA ASP A 838 6.59 -7.33 -27.58
C ASP A 838 6.36 -8.80 -27.23
N GLU A 839 5.61 -9.56 -28.03
CA GLU A 839 5.37 -10.99 -27.81
C GLU A 839 6.68 -11.78 -27.72
N SER A 840 7.63 -11.50 -28.63
CA SER A 840 8.94 -12.15 -28.61
C SER A 840 9.80 -11.71 -27.42
N ARG A 841 9.76 -10.41 -27.08
CA ARG A 841 10.53 -9.83 -25.96
C ARG A 841 10.06 -10.37 -24.62
N PHE A 842 8.75 -10.29 -24.36
CA PHE A 842 8.19 -10.71 -23.09
C PHE A 842 8.16 -12.23 -22.96
N GLY A 843 7.98 -12.99 -24.05
CA GLY A 843 8.20 -14.44 -24.06
C GLY A 843 9.63 -14.82 -23.65
N PHE A 844 10.65 -14.13 -24.19
CA PHE A 844 12.04 -14.32 -23.78
C PHE A 844 12.25 -13.99 -22.30
N PHE A 845 11.67 -12.89 -21.81
CA PHE A 845 11.75 -12.50 -20.40
C PHE A 845 11.07 -13.49 -19.45
N CYS A 846 9.88 -14.01 -19.79
CA CYS A 846 9.18 -14.99 -18.96
C CYS A 846 9.99 -16.28 -18.76
N HIS A 847 10.64 -16.77 -19.81
CA HIS A 847 11.63 -17.85 -19.70
C HIS A 847 12.81 -17.44 -18.82
N SER A 848 13.37 -16.24 -19.04
CA SER A 848 14.51 -15.73 -18.28
C SER A 848 14.21 -15.62 -16.77
N ALA A 849 12.99 -15.26 -16.40
CA ALA A 849 12.55 -15.17 -15.00
C ALA A 849 12.40 -16.54 -14.33
N LEU A 850 11.82 -17.52 -15.04
CA LEU A 850 11.72 -18.91 -14.55
C LEU A 850 13.09 -19.58 -14.45
N GLU A 851 13.98 -19.35 -15.42
CA GLU A 851 15.36 -19.81 -15.39
C GLU A 851 16.12 -19.16 -14.22
N PHE A 852 15.97 -17.85 -14.01
CA PHE A 852 16.57 -17.17 -12.85
C PHE A 852 16.12 -17.77 -11.51
N LEU A 853 14.82 -18.04 -11.33
CA LEU A 853 14.31 -18.69 -10.11
C LEU A 853 14.91 -20.08 -9.90
N LEU A 854 15.02 -20.88 -10.97
CA LEU A 854 15.66 -22.20 -10.94
C LEU A 854 17.15 -22.11 -10.56
N GLN A 855 17.91 -21.21 -11.19
CA GLN A 855 19.33 -21.00 -10.94
C GLN A 855 19.62 -20.39 -9.55
N LYS A 856 18.68 -19.60 -9.00
CA LYS A 856 18.70 -19.09 -7.61
C LYS A 856 18.43 -20.19 -6.57
N GLY A 857 17.92 -21.36 -6.98
CA GLY A 857 17.39 -22.37 -6.05
C GLY A 857 16.13 -21.90 -5.31
N SER A 858 15.42 -20.91 -5.87
CA SER A 858 14.30 -20.23 -5.23
C SER A 858 13.05 -21.08 -5.30
N SER A 859 12.42 -21.38 -4.17
CA SER A 859 11.19 -22.18 -4.10
C SER A 859 9.98 -21.37 -3.61
N PRO A 860 9.51 -20.37 -4.39
CA PRO A 860 8.40 -19.53 -3.96
C PRO A 860 7.10 -20.33 -3.88
N ASP A 861 6.28 -20.01 -2.88
CA ASP A 861 4.91 -20.52 -2.74
C ASP A 861 4.01 -20.05 -3.88
N ILE A 862 4.16 -18.78 -4.26
CA ILE A 862 3.34 -18.11 -5.28
C ILE A 862 4.23 -17.47 -6.33
N ILE A 863 3.92 -17.74 -7.60
CA ILE A 863 4.41 -16.96 -8.74
C ILE A 863 3.22 -16.16 -9.27
N HIS A 864 3.21 -14.86 -9.01
CA HIS A 864 2.12 -13.95 -9.37
C HIS A 864 2.42 -13.20 -10.67
N CYS A 865 1.68 -13.53 -11.71
CA CYS A 865 1.84 -13.02 -13.06
C CYS A 865 0.79 -11.95 -13.38
N HIS A 866 1.23 -10.82 -13.93
CA HIS A 866 0.39 -9.68 -14.33
C HIS A 866 0.25 -9.56 -15.87
N ASP A 867 -0.98 -9.69 -16.35
CA ASP A 867 -1.46 -9.50 -17.73
C ASP A 867 -0.76 -10.37 -18.82
N TRP A 868 -1.24 -10.26 -20.07
CA TRP A 868 -0.80 -11.02 -21.25
C TRP A 868 0.73 -11.02 -21.48
N SER A 869 1.41 -9.98 -20.98
CA SER A 869 2.86 -9.80 -21.03
C SER A 869 3.64 -10.77 -20.14
N SER A 870 3.05 -11.24 -19.03
CA SER A 870 3.66 -12.28 -18.17
C SER A 870 2.96 -13.64 -18.29
N ALA A 871 1.82 -13.69 -19.00
CA ALA A 871 1.06 -14.91 -19.30
C ALA A 871 1.93 -16.13 -19.71
N PRO A 872 3.03 -16.00 -20.48
CA PRO A 872 3.88 -17.14 -20.80
C PRO A 872 4.44 -17.89 -19.59
N VAL A 873 4.71 -17.22 -18.46
CA VAL A 873 5.14 -17.87 -17.22
C VAL A 873 4.19 -19.00 -16.82
N ALA A 874 2.87 -18.78 -16.94
CA ALA A 874 1.88 -19.71 -16.41
C ALA A 874 1.94 -21.10 -17.08
N TRP A 875 2.09 -21.15 -18.41
CA TRP A 875 2.24 -22.44 -19.09
C TRP A 875 3.67 -22.95 -19.05
N LEU A 876 4.68 -22.09 -19.21
CA LEU A 876 6.08 -22.50 -19.18
C LEU A 876 6.46 -23.13 -17.83
N TYR A 877 5.96 -22.57 -16.73
CA TYR A 877 6.15 -23.11 -15.40
C TYR A 877 5.62 -24.55 -15.30
N LYS A 878 4.33 -24.78 -15.62
CA LYS A 878 3.68 -26.10 -15.55
C LYS A 878 4.26 -27.10 -16.56
N GLU A 879 4.64 -26.64 -17.76
CA GLU A 879 5.17 -27.49 -18.84
C GLU A 879 6.65 -27.87 -18.65
N GLN A 880 7.46 -27.01 -18.03
CA GLN A 880 8.93 -27.11 -18.11
C GLN A 880 9.69 -26.98 -16.78
N TYR A 881 9.19 -26.24 -15.79
CA TYR A 881 9.96 -25.92 -14.57
C TYR A 881 9.44 -26.61 -13.29
N ALA A 882 8.13 -26.80 -13.16
CA ALA A 882 7.52 -27.47 -12.00
C ALA A 882 8.03 -28.92 -11.83
N LEU A 883 8.31 -29.61 -12.94
CA LEU A 883 8.86 -30.98 -12.94
C LEU A 883 10.39 -31.04 -12.77
N ASN A 884 11.08 -29.90 -12.87
CA ASN A 884 12.55 -29.83 -13.03
C ASN A 884 13.24 -28.93 -11.98
N GLY A 885 12.63 -28.76 -10.80
CA GLY A 885 13.25 -28.10 -9.64
C GLY A 885 12.35 -27.12 -8.90
N LEU A 886 11.32 -26.56 -9.55
CA LEU A 886 10.40 -25.59 -8.94
C LEU A 886 9.05 -26.23 -8.55
N GLY A 887 9.06 -27.37 -7.86
CA GLY A 887 7.86 -28.21 -7.68
C GLY A 887 6.75 -27.65 -6.77
N ASN A 888 7.08 -26.79 -5.81
CA ASN A 888 6.15 -26.41 -4.74
C ASN A 888 5.21 -25.24 -5.11
N GLY A 889 5.64 -24.34 -5.99
CA GLY A 889 4.93 -23.09 -6.26
C GLY A 889 3.56 -23.26 -6.93
N ARG A 890 2.75 -22.22 -6.81
CA ARG A 890 1.45 -22.08 -7.47
C ARG A 890 1.41 -20.80 -8.29
N VAL A 891 0.83 -20.87 -9.48
CA VAL A 891 0.74 -19.72 -10.39
C VAL A 891 -0.58 -19.01 -10.19
N VAL A 892 -0.51 -17.74 -9.86
CA VAL A 892 -1.66 -16.83 -9.78
C VAL A 892 -1.56 -15.82 -10.93
N PHE A 893 -2.68 -15.58 -11.63
CA PHE A 893 -2.70 -14.70 -12.80
C PHE A 893 -3.70 -13.55 -12.65
N THR A 894 -3.24 -12.30 -12.72
CA THR A 894 -4.11 -11.10 -12.72
C THR A 894 -4.24 -10.52 -14.12
N ILE A 895 -5.48 -10.44 -14.61
CA ILE A 895 -5.84 -9.73 -15.84
C ILE A 895 -6.10 -8.26 -15.49
N HIS A 896 -5.33 -7.34 -16.05
CA HIS A 896 -5.53 -5.89 -15.86
C HIS A 896 -6.37 -5.28 -16.98
N ASN A 897 -6.19 -5.68 -18.25
CA ASN A 897 -7.16 -5.38 -19.32
C ASN A 897 -7.26 -6.50 -20.37
N LEU A 898 -8.43 -7.14 -20.45
CA LEU A 898 -8.71 -8.26 -21.36
C LEU A 898 -8.71 -7.89 -22.86
N GLU A 899 -8.74 -6.60 -23.22
CA GLU A 899 -8.61 -6.14 -24.62
C GLU A 899 -7.26 -6.51 -25.25
N PHE A 900 -6.21 -6.69 -24.44
CA PHE A 900 -4.85 -6.93 -24.93
C PHE A 900 -4.44 -8.39 -24.74
N GLY A 901 -3.90 -9.00 -25.79
CA GLY A 901 -3.31 -10.34 -25.71
C GLY A 901 -4.26 -11.46 -25.26
N ALA A 902 -5.57 -11.33 -25.50
CA ALA A 902 -6.61 -12.26 -25.08
C ALA A 902 -6.34 -13.76 -25.39
N HIS A 903 -5.59 -14.07 -26.46
CA HIS A 903 -5.14 -15.42 -26.77
C HIS A 903 -4.12 -15.96 -25.74
N HIS A 904 -3.11 -15.15 -25.38
CA HIS A 904 -2.13 -15.48 -24.36
C HIS A 904 -2.76 -15.52 -22.96
N ILE A 905 -3.72 -14.62 -22.66
CA ILE A 905 -4.56 -14.69 -21.47
C ILE A 905 -5.31 -16.02 -21.42
N GLY A 906 -5.99 -16.43 -22.50
CA GLY A 906 -6.68 -17.71 -22.58
C GLY A 906 -5.78 -18.92 -22.31
N LYS A 907 -4.53 -18.91 -22.81
CA LYS A 907 -3.57 -19.96 -22.44
C LYS A 907 -3.13 -19.87 -20.98
N ALA A 908 -2.84 -18.69 -20.43
CA ALA A 908 -2.51 -18.56 -19.00
C ALA A 908 -3.67 -19.03 -18.09
N MET A 909 -4.91 -18.69 -18.43
CA MET A 909 -6.12 -19.15 -17.73
C MET A 909 -6.24 -20.68 -17.72
N ALA A 910 -5.79 -21.39 -18.76
CA ALA A 910 -5.76 -22.84 -18.75
C ALA A 910 -4.74 -23.41 -17.74
N HIS A 911 -3.54 -22.82 -17.63
CA HIS A 911 -2.42 -23.39 -16.85
C HIS A 911 -2.24 -22.83 -15.42
N CYS A 912 -2.76 -21.64 -15.10
CA CYS A 912 -2.67 -21.07 -13.73
C CYS A 912 -3.53 -21.86 -12.72
N ASP A 913 -3.18 -21.79 -11.44
CA ASP A 913 -3.92 -22.46 -10.36
C ASP A 913 -5.14 -21.62 -9.92
N LYS A 914 -4.94 -20.30 -9.79
CA LYS A 914 -5.98 -19.30 -9.55
C LYS A 914 -5.80 -18.11 -10.47
N ALA A 915 -6.90 -17.44 -10.81
CA ALA A 915 -6.91 -16.22 -11.62
C ALA A 915 -7.79 -15.14 -10.99
N THR A 916 -7.48 -13.88 -11.29
CA THR A 916 -8.24 -12.72 -10.81
C THR A 916 -8.20 -11.53 -11.76
N THR A 917 -9.07 -10.55 -11.53
CA THR A 917 -9.06 -9.25 -12.21
C THR A 917 -9.48 -8.13 -11.26
N VAL A 918 -9.20 -6.89 -11.66
CA VAL A 918 -9.13 -5.66 -10.84
C VAL A 918 -10.43 -5.17 -10.19
N SER A 919 -11.54 -5.92 -10.31
CA SER A 919 -12.84 -5.63 -9.67
C SER A 919 -13.85 -6.77 -9.82
N ASP A 920 -14.86 -6.80 -8.94
CA ASP A 920 -15.93 -7.82 -8.90
C ASP A 920 -16.94 -7.67 -10.03
N THR A 921 -17.33 -6.44 -10.35
CA THR A 921 -18.26 -6.19 -11.45
C THR A 921 -17.58 -6.48 -12.79
N TYR A 922 -16.29 -6.16 -12.96
CA TYR A 922 -15.57 -6.48 -14.19
C TYR A 922 -15.39 -8.00 -14.38
N SER A 923 -15.16 -8.77 -13.31
CA SER A 923 -15.06 -10.23 -13.40
C SER A 923 -16.35 -10.87 -13.95
N LYS A 924 -17.51 -10.30 -13.59
CA LYS A 924 -18.84 -10.67 -14.09
C LYS A 924 -19.10 -10.18 -15.52
N GLU A 925 -18.71 -8.93 -15.84
CA GLU A 925 -18.81 -8.36 -17.19
C GLU A 925 -18.00 -9.19 -18.23
N VAL A 926 -16.83 -9.71 -17.86
CA VAL A 926 -15.99 -10.53 -18.76
C VAL A 926 -16.21 -12.04 -18.67
N ALA A 927 -17.08 -12.52 -17.78
CA ALA A 927 -17.29 -13.95 -17.51
C ALA A 927 -17.62 -14.77 -18.77
N GLY A 928 -18.41 -14.21 -19.69
CA GLY A 928 -18.80 -14.84 -20.95
C GLY A 928 -17.73 -14.80 -22.06
N HIS A 929 -16.59 -14.14 -21.85
CA HIS A 929 -15.55 -14.05 -22.86
C HIS A 929 -14.84 -15.40 -23.06
N GLY A 930 -14.55 -15.78 -24.31
CA GLY A 930 -14.03 -17.12 -24.65
C GLY A 930 -12.68 -17.50 -24.02
N ALA A 931 -11.90 -16.53 -23.56
CA ALA A 931 -10.66 -16.76 -22.79
C ALA A 931 -10.90 -17.04 -21.29
N ILE A 932 -12.09 -16.74 -20.77
CA ILE A 932 -12.46 -16.75 -19.35
C ILE A 932 -13.49 -17.85 -19.05
N ALA A 933 -14.55 -17.94 -19.87
CA ALA A 933 -15.68 -18.85 -19.64
C ALA A 933 -15.28 -20.32 -19.37
N PRO A 934 -14.30 -20.94 -20.06
CA PRO A 934 -13.87 -22.32 -19.77
C PRO A 934 -13.18 -22.51 -18.40
N HIS A 935 -12.81 -21.41 -17.74
CA HIS A 935 -11.96 -21.36 -16.54
C HIS A 935 -12.55 -20.48 -15.43
N TYR A 936 -13.83 -20.08 -15.55
CA TYR A 936 -14.51 -19.15 -14.64
C TYR A 936 -14.53 -19.64 -13.19
N PHE A 937 -14.58 -20.96 -12.96
CA PHE A 937 -14.56 -21.59 -11.63
C PHE A 937 -13.31 -21.28 -10.79
N LYS A 938 -12.23 -20.74 -11.38
CA LYS A 938 -11.02 -20.30 -10.69
C LYS A 938 -10.71 -18.82 -10.92
N PHE A 939 -11.67 -18.03 -11.39
CA PHE A 939 -11.54 -16.60 -11.71
C PHE A 939 -12.33 -15.74 -10.71
N HIS A 940 -11.66 -14.76 -10.10
CA HIS A 940 -12.19 -14.00 -8.97
C HIS A 940 -12.06 -12.48 -9.21
N GLY A 941 -13.02 -11.67 -8.80
CA GLY A 941 -12.81 -10.23 -8.70
C GLY A 941 -12.01 -9.90 -7.44
N ILE A 942 -11.01 -9.02 -7.53
CA ILE A 942 -10.43 -8.34 -6.37
C ILE A 942 -10.29 -6.86 -6.74
N ARG A 943 -11.00 -5.98 -6.03
CA ARG A 943 -10.98 -4.53 -6.25
C ARG A 943 -9.59 -3.96 -5.98
N ASN A 944 -8.98 -3.27 -6.94
CA ASN A 944 -7.70 -2.57 -6.68
C ASN A 944 -7.83 -1.55 -5.52
N GLY A 945 -6.74 -1.41 -4.75
CA GLY A 945 -6.55 -0.31 -3.80
C GLY A 945 -5.73 0.85 -4.38
N ILE A 946 -5.52 1.87 -3.55
CA ILE A 946 -4.54 2.95 -3.76
C ILE A 946 -3.41 2.86 -2.71
N ASP A 947 -2.23 3.37 -3.03
CA ASP A 947 -1.16 3.52 -2.05
C ASP A 947 -1.27 4.88 -1.33
N PRO A 948 -1.52 4.91 0.00
CA PRO A 948 -1.61 6.16 0.75
C PRO A 948 -0.24 6.80 1.05
N ASP A 949 0.89 6.14 0.84
CA ASP A 949 2.21 6.81 0.93
C ASP A 949 2.52 7.62 -0.33
N ILE A 950 1.99 7.18 -1.49
CA ILE A 950 2.11 7.87 -2.78
C ILE A 950 1.00 8.92 -2.95
N TRP A 951 -0.21 8.64 -2.44
CA TRP A 951 -1.42 9.44 -2.71
C TRP A 951 -2.07 9.98 -1.42
N ASP A 952 -1.40 10.89 -0.71
CA ASP A 952 -1.94 11.53 0.49
C ASP A 952 -1.84 13.08 0.46
N PRO A 953 -2.97 13.82 0.44
CA PRO A 953 -2.94 15.29 0.50
C PRO A 953 -2.41 15.87 1.83
N TYR A 954 -2.12 15.06 2.84
CA TYR A 954 -1.38 15.53 4.02
C TYR A 954 0.15 15.53 3.80
N THR A 955 0.70 14.70 2.90
CA THR A 955 2.15 14.60 2.61
C THR A 955 2.56 15.11 1.22
N ASP A 956 1.61 15.23 0.28
CA ASP A 956 1.84 15.59 -1.12
C ASP A 956 2.45 17.00 -1.33
N ASN A 957 3.65 17.02 -1.92
CA ASN A 957 4.40 18.24 -2.20
C ASN A 957 3.98 18.96 -3.50
N PHE A 958 3.07 18.40 -4.31
CA PHE A 958 2.58 19.04 -5.55
C PHE A 958 1.38 19.98 -5.32
N ILE A 959 0.72 19.90 -4.16
CA ILE A 959 -0.41 20.76 -3.81
C ILE A 959 0.06 21.97 -2.96
N PRO A 960 -0.58 23.15 -3.11
CA PRO A 960 -0.09 24.40 -2.50
C PRO A 960 -0.30 24.49 -0.98
N VAL A 961 -1.16 23.64 -0.42
CA VAL A 961 -1.51 23.56 1.00
C VAL A 961 -1.83 22.09 1.28
N HIS A 962 -1.18 21.48 2.27
CA HIS A 962 -1.50 20.13 2.74
C HIS A 962 -2.84 20.12 3.51
N TYR A 963 -3.67 19.09 3.34
CA TYR A 963 -4.99 18.99 4.00
C TYR A 963 -5.41 17.56 4.36
N THR A 964 -6.24 17.46 5.39
CA THR A 964 -6.95 16.24 5.83
C THR A 964 -8.44 16.36 5.48
N SER A 965 -9.27 15.41 5.92
CA SER A 965 -10.74 15.53 5.82
C SER A 965 -11.31 16.67 6.70
N GLU A 966 -10.52 17.21 7.64
CA GLU A 966 -10.92 18.29 8.55
C GLU A 966 -10.93 19.66 7.85
N ASN A 967 -9.89 19.96 7.06
CA ASN A 967 -9.71 21.24 6.35
C ASN A 967 -9.80 21.11 4.81
N VAL A 968 -10.42 20.03 4.32
CA VAL A 968 -10.60 19.73 2.89
C VAL A 968 -11.14 20.91 2.07
N VAL A 969 -12.06 21.71 2.61
CA VAL A 969 -12.66 22.85 1.88
C VAL A 969 -11.61 23.93 1.58
N GLU A 970 -10.72 24.22 2.52
CA GLU A 970 -9.63 25.18 2.36
C GLU A 970 -8.57 24.63 1.41
N GLY A 971 -8.15 23.37 1.60
CA GLY A 971 -7.18 22.69 0.73
C GLY A 971 -7.66 22.57 -0.72
N LYS A 972 -8.91 22.17 -0.95
CA LYS A 972 -9.53 22.18 -2.29
C LYS A 972 -9.60 23.57 -2.89
N SER A 973 -9.88 24.61 -2.09
CA SER A 973 -9.95 26.00 -2.56
C SER A 973 -8.56 26.52 -3.00
N ALA A 974 -7.52 26.23 -2.21
CA ALA A 974 -6.13 26.54 -2.56
C ALA A 974 -5.68 25.78 -3.82
N ALA A 975 -5.92 24.47 -3.89
CA ALA A 975 -5.62 23.63 -5.06
C ALA A 975 -6.34 24.11 -6.33
N LYS A 976 -7.64 24.44 -6.22
CA LYS A 976 -8.45 25.02 -7.30
C LYS A 976 -7.85 26.32 -7.83
N LYS A 977 -7.45 27.23 -6.93
CA LYS A 977 -6.85 28.51 -7.29
C LYS A 977 -5.48 28.33 -7.96
N ALA A 978 -4.63 27.44 -7.45
CA ALA A 978 -3.35 27.09 -8.07
C ALA A 978 -3.53 26.51 -9.47
N LEU A 979 -4.44 25.54 -9.64
CA LEU A 979 -4.80 24.94 -10.93
C LEU A 979 -5.29 26.01 -11.93
N GLN A 980 -6.18 26.91 -11.50
CA GLN A 980 -6.67 28.01 -12.34
C GLN A 980 -5.52 28.93 -12.78
N GLN A 981 -4.59 29.27 -11.88
CA GLN A 981 -3.42 30.10 -12.17
C GLN A 981 -2.44 29.41 -13.14
N MET A 982 -2.06 28.16 -12.87
CA MET A 982 -1.13 27.38 -13.71
C MET A 982 -1.63 27.20 -15.15
N LEU A 983 -2.94 27.02 -15.33
CA LEU A 983 -3.54 26.75 -16.64
C LEU A 983 -3.99 28.01 -17.40
N GLY A 984 -4.03 29.18 -16.75
CA GLY A 984 -4.55 30.41 -17.33
C GLY A 984 -6.07 30.48 -17.40
N LEU A 985 -6.75 29.86 -16.44
CA LEU A 985 -8.21 29.92 -16.29
C LEU A 985 -8.62 31.15 -15.46
N GLN A 986 -9.89 31.54 -15.58
CA GLN A 986 -10.51 32.56 -14.73
C GLN A 986 -10.55 32.08 -13.27
N GLN A 987 -10.12 32.92 -12.34
CA GLN A 987 -10.15 32.63 -10.90
C GLN A 987 -11.56 32.89 -10.32
N THR A 988 -12.50 32.00 -10.63
CA THR A 988 -13.92 32.06 -10.24
C THR A 988 -14.31 30.86 -9.38
N ASP A 989 -15.26 31.02 -8.43
CA ASP A 989 -15.82 29.89 -7.66
C ASP A 989 -16.92 29.12 -8.43
N THR A 990 -16.69 28.89 -9.71
CA THR A 990 -17.48 27.97 -10.56
C THR A 990 -16.97 26.53 -10.39
N PRO A 991 -17.79 25.48 -10.54
CA PRO A 991 -17.33 24.10 -10.45
C PRO A 991 -16.31 23.81 -11.57
N ILE A 992 -15.29 23.00 -11.27
CA ILE A 992 -14.29 22.53 -12.26
C ILE A 992 -14.46 21.03 -12.43
N VAL A 993 -14.68 20.58 -13.67
CA VAL A 993 -14.68 19.16 -14.03
C VAL A 993 -13.29 18.78 -14.52
N GLY A 994 -12.62 17.90 -13.76
CA GLY A 994 -11.34 17.32 -14.11
C GLY A 994 -11.50 15.98 -14.85
N ILE A 995 -10.80 15.82 -15.98
CA ILE A 995 -10.81 14.60 -16.79
C ILE A 995 -9.36 14.15 -16.99
N ILE A 996 -8.90 13.15 -16.24
CA ILE A 996 -7.56 12.56 -16.41
C ILE A 996 -7.70 11.16 -17.01
N SER A 997 -7.35 11.01 -18.29
CA SER A 997 -7.49 9.72 -19.01
C SER A 997 -6.69 9.67 -20.30
N ARG A 998 -6.33 8.46 -20.74
CA ARG A 998 -6.04 8.23 -22.17
C ARG A 998 -7.26 8.53 -23.02
N LEU A 999 -7.03 9.02 -24.23
CA LEU A 999 -8.05 9.29 -25.22
C LEU A 999 -8.14 8.09 -26.19
N THR A 1000 -8.68 6.98 -25.69
CA THR A 1000 -8.96 5.74 -26.45
C THR A 1000 -10.46 5.47 -26.53
N VAL A 1001 -10.91 4.73 -27.54
CA VAL A 1001 -12.36 4.45 -27.76
C VAL A 1001 -13.01 3.83 -26.52
N GLN A 1002 -12.33 2.89 -25.85
CA GLN A 1002 -12.73 2.30 -24.56
C GLN A 1002 -13.11 3.34 -23.50
N LYS A 1003 -12.42 4.49 -23.45
CA LYS A 1003 -12.63 5.56 -22.48
C LYS A 1003 -13.76 6.52 -22.87
N GLY A 1004 -14.58 6.17 -23.86
CA GLY A 1004 -15.77 6.93 -24.24
C GLY A 1004 -15.44 8.32 -24.78
N ILE A 1005 -14.54 8.43 -25.76
CA ILE A 1005 -14.12 9.73 -26.32
C ILE A 1005 -15.28 10.61 -26.81
N HIS A 1006 -16.42 10.05 -27.21
CA HIS A 1006 -17.63 10.79 -27.54
C HIS A 1006 -18.30 11.39 -26.30
N LEU A 1007 -18.38 10.62 -25.21
CA LEU A 1007 -18.88 11.07 -23.90
C LEU A 1007 -17.97 12.14 -23.29
N ILE A 1008 -16.65 11.99 -23.39
CA ILE A 1008 -15.68 13.02 -22.97
C ILE A 1008 -15.91 14.31 -23.76
N LYS A 1009 -16.02 14.23 -25.10
CA LYS A 1009 -16.32 15.38 -25.96
C LYS A 1009 -17.63 16.06 -25.55
N HIS A 1010 -18.68 15.29 -25.26
CA HIS A 1010 -20.00 15.79 -24.82
C HIS A 1010 -19.94 16.48 -23.44
N ALA A 1011 -19.35 15.82 -22.44
CA ALA A 1011 -19.23 16.34 -21.07
C ALA A 1011 -18.47 17.69 -21.00
N ILE A 1012 -17.49 17.90 -21.89
CA ILE A 1012 -16.79 19.19 -22.02
C ILE A 1012 -17.77 20.31 -22.39
N TYR A 1013 -18.61 20.11 -23.42
CA TYR A 1013 -19.61 21.12 -23.80
C TYR A 1013 -20.67 21.30 -22.70
N ARG A 1014 -21.23 20.21 -22.16
CA ARG A 1014 -22.27 20.29 -21.12
C ARG A 1014 -21.80 21.06 -19.87
N THR A 1015 -20.57 20.83 -19.43
CA THR A 1015 -20.01 21.58 -18.29
C THR A 1015 -19.92 23.07 -18.59
N LEU A 1016 -19.54 23.46 -19.81
CA LEU A 1016 -19.41 24.85 -20.23
C LEU A 1016 -20.76 25.55 -20.42
N GLU A 1017 -21.80 24.81 -20.84
CA GLU A 1017 -23.21 25.25 -20.82
C GLU A 1017 -23.69 25.51 -19.39
N ARG A 1018 -23.43 24.57 -18.46
CA ARG A 1018 -23.77 24.68 -17.03
C ARG A 1018 -22.89 25.67 -16.24
N ASN A 1019 -22.24 26.60 -16.92
CA ASN A 1019 -21.35 27.64 -16.36
C ASN A 1019 -20.19 27.09 -15.50
N GLY A 1020 -19.76 25.85 -15.72
CA GLY A 1020 -18.55 25.30 -15.12
C GLY A 1020 -17.28 25.68 -15.89
N GLN A 1021 -16.16 25.16 -15.39
CA GLN A 1021 -14.87 25.11 -16.06
C GLN A 1021 -14.45 23.65 -16.31
N VAL A 1022 -13.60 23.41 -17.30
CA VAL A 1022 -13.14 22.06 -17.66
C VAL A 1022 -11.62 22.00 -17.79
N VAL A 1023 -11.01 21.00 -17.17
CA VAL A 1023 -9.61 20.63 -17.38
C VAL A 1023 -9.53 19.17 -17.82
N LEU A 1024 -8.92 18.94 -18.98
CA LEU A 1024 -8.59 17.60 -19.47
C LEU A 1024 -7.07 17.41 -19.48
N LEU A 1025 -6.60 16.26 -19.00
CA LEU A 1025 -5.20 15.86 -18.97
C LEU A 1025 -5.05 14.45 -19.57
N GLY A 1026 -4.28 14.33 -20.66
CA GLY A 1026 -3.94 13.04 -21.27
C GLY A 1026 -3.97 13.02 -22.79
N SER A 1027 -3.33 11.99 -23.37
CA SER A 1027 -3.07 11.87 -24.81
C SER A 1027 -3.82 10.71 -25.48
N ALA A 1028 -3.95 10.78 -26.80
CA ALA A 1028 -4.44 9.69 -27.65
C ALA A 1028 -3.27 8.92 -28.29
N PRO A 1029 -3.24 7.58 -28.19
CA PRO A 1029 -2.30 6.76 -28.96
C PRO A 1029 -2.51 6.79 -30.48
N ASP A 1030 -3.73 7.10 -30.93
CA ASP A 1030 -4.07 7.29 -32.35
C ASP A 1030 -3.86 8.77 -32.73
N PRO A 1031 -2.95 9.08 -33.68
CA PRO A 1031 -2.71 10.46 -34.11
C PRO A 1031 -3.95 11.18 -34.66
N ARG A 1032 -4.95 10.45 -35.15
CA ARG A 1032 -6.22 11.02 -35.63
C ARG A 1032 -7.04 11.55 -34.45
N ILE A 1033 -7.15 10.76 -33.38
CA ILE A 1033 -7.85 11.17 -32.15
C ILE A 1033 -7.08 12.31 -31.47
N GLN A 1034 -5.75 12.29 -31.46
CA GLN A 1034 -4.92 13.39 -30.96
C GLN A 1034 -5.18 14.69 -31.74
N GLY A 1035 -5.24 14.62 -33.07
CA GLY A 1035 -5.58 15.75 -33.94
C GLY A 1035 -6.99 16.29 -33.70
N ASP A 1036 -7.97 15.39 -33.56
CA ASP A 1036 -9.36 15.70 -33.20
C ASP A 1036 -9.47 16.53 -31.92
N PHE A 1037 -8.79 16.09 -30.85
CA PHE A 1037 -8.78 16.80 -29.58
C PHE A 1037 -7.95 18.10 -29.65
N THR A 1038 -6.92 18.18 -30.49
CA THR A 1038 -6.15 19.41 -30.73
C THR A 1038 -7.01 20.47 -31.44
N ASN A 1039 -7.80 20.06 -32.42
CA ASN A 1039 -8.77 20.91 -33.11
C ASN A 1039 -9.91 21.36 -32.18
N LEU A 1040 -10.37 20.47 -31.30
CA LEU A 1040 -11.36 20.78 -30.28
C LEU A 1040 -10.82 21.80 -29.26
N ALA A 1041 -9.61 21.59 -28.74
CA ALA A 1041 -8.95 22.51 -27.81
C ALA A 1041 -8.82 23.92 -28.41
N SER A 1042 -8.39 24.00 -29.67
CA SER A 1042 -8.22 25.26 -30.40
C SER A 1042 -9.54 26.03 -30.57
N ARG A 1043 -10.63 25.32 -30.88
CA ARG A 1043 -11.98 25.90 -31.00
C ARG A 1043 -12.52 26.38 -29.66
N LEU A 1044 -12.52 25.48 -28.66
CA LEU A 1044 -13.05 25.77 -27.33
C LEU A 1044 -12.30 26.89 -26.62
N HIS A 1045 -10.99 27.04 -26.87
CA HIS A 1045 -10.22 28.17 -26.32
C HIS A 1045 -10.65 29.53 -26.91
N GLY A 1046 -11.11 29.56 -28.17
CA GLY A 1046 -11.66 30.77 -28.78
C GLY A 1046 -13.09 31.10 -28.35
N GLU A 1047 -13.94 30.08 -28.18
CA GLU A 1047 -15.36 30.23 -27.81
C GLU A 1047 -15.55 30.42 -26.28
N TYR A 1048 -14.76 29.74 -25.45
CA TYR A 1048 -14.89 29.65 -24.00
C TYR A 1048 -13.61 30.11 -23.28
N HIS A 1049 -13.01 31.21 -23.75
CA HIS A 1049 -11.73 31.73 -23.28
C HIS A 1049 -11.65 31.84 -21.74
N GLY A 1050 -10.67 31.17 -21.15
CA GLY A 1050 -10.44 31.15 -19.70
C GLY A 1050 -11.35 30.22 -18.90
N ARG A 1051 -12.27 29.45 -19.53
CA ARG A 1051 -13.08 28.42 -18.84
C ARG A 1051 -12.69 26.97 -19.20
N VAL A 1052 -11.80 26.77 -20.16
CA VAL A 1052 -11.43 25.44 -20.66
C VAL A 1052 -9.94 25.30 -20.93
N LYS A 1053 -9.37 24.14 -20.55
CA LYS A 1053 -7.99 23.74 -20.87
C LYS A 1053 -7.95 22.24 -21.20
N LEU A 1054 -7.49 21.90 -22.40
CA LEU A 1054 -7.19 20.50 -22.76
C LEU A 1054 -5.68 20.34 -22.91
N CYS A 1055 -5.02 19.78 -21.89
CA CYS A 1055 -3.60 19.42 -21.90
C CYS A 1055 -3.47 18.01 -22.50
N LEU A 1056 -3.11 17.94 -23.79
CA LEU A 1056 -3.10 16.68 -24.57
C LEU A 1056 -1.83 15.84 -24.38
N THR A 1057 -1.22 15.98 -23.21
CA THR A 1057 -0.06 15.27 -22.66
C THR A 1057 -0.35 15.00 -21.19
N TYR A 1058 0.48 14.18 -20.53
CA TYR A 1058 0.43 14.06 -19.08
C TYR A 1058 1.37 15.05 -18.39
N ASP A 1059 1.07 15.36 -17.14
CA ASP A 1059 1.79 16.27 -16.25
C ASP A 1059 1.48 15.82 -14.81
N GLU A 1060 2.49 15.40 -14.04
CA GLU A 1060 2.29 14.84 -12.69
C GLU A 1060 1.76 15.92 -11.71
N PRO A 1061 2.37 17.13 -11.58
CA PRO A 1061 1.84 18.17 -10.70
C PRO A 1061 0.37 18.54 -10.97
N LEU A 1062 -0.05 18.63 -12.24
CA LEU A 1062 -1.44 18.90 -12.60
C LEU A 1062 -2.39 17.73 -12.34
N SER A 1063 -1.91 16.49 -12.30
CA SER A 1063 -2.75 15.33 -12.00
C SER A 1063 -3.17 15.33 -10.53
N HIS A 1064 -2.23 15.57 -9.61
CA HIS A 1064 -2.43 15.62 -8.15
C HIS A 1064 -3.53 16.61 -7.74
N LEU A 1065 -3.55 17.81 -8.34
CA LEU A 1065 -4.58 18.84 -8.12
C LEU A 1065 -6.02 18.39 -8.51
N LEU A 1066 -6.14 17.33 -9.30
CA LEU A 1066 -7.36 16.84 -9.95
C LEU A 1066 -7.78 15.42 -9.54
N ILE A 1067 -7.09 14.77 -8.61
CA ILE A 1067 -7.42 13.41 -8.13
C ILE A 1067 -8.80 13.38 -7.46
N ALA A 1068 -9.49 12.24 -7.59
CA ALA A 1068 -10.85 11.99 -7.10
C ALA A 1068 -10.95 11.85 -5.55
N MET A 1069 -11.53 10.74 -5.07
CA MET A 1069 -12.04 10.58 -3.70
C MET A 1069 -11.01 10.88 -2.59
N ARG A 1070 -9.79 10.32 -2.69
CA ARG A 1070 -8.74 10.53 -1.67
C ARG A 1070 -8.32 12.00 -1.49
N TYR A 1071 -8.55 12.84 -2.49
CA TYR A 1071 -8.23 14.27 -2.50
C TYR A 1071 -9.50 15.14 -2.40
N GLY A 1072 -10.64 14.58 -1.97
CA GLY A 1072 -11.87 15.33 -1.77
C GLY A 1072 -12.59 15.77 -3.05
N SER A 1073 -12.22 15.28 -4.23
CA SER A 1073 -12.95 15.57 -5.48
C SER A 1073 -14.00 14.51 -5.76
N ILE A 1074 -15.24 14.93 -5.97
CA ILE A 1074 -16.39 14.03 -6.12
C ILE A 1074 -16.35 13.33 -7.50
N PRO A 1075 -16.42 12.00 -7.57
CA PRO A 1075 -16.42 11.27 -8.83
C PRO A 1075 -17.79 11.35 -9.53
N ILE A 1076 -17.75 11.47 -10.87
CA ILE A 1076 -18.88 11.33 -11.77
C ILE A 1076 -18.52 10.21 -12.76
N VAL A 1077 -19.19 9.06 -12.71
CA VAL A 1077 -18.74 7.84 -13.40
C VAL A 1077 -19.86 7.06 -14.09
N ARG A 1078 -19.49 6.21 -15.05
CA ARG A 1078 -20.40 5.19 -15.57
C ARG A 1078 -20.43 3.99 -14.60
N LYS A 1079 -21.62 3.43 -14.33
CA LYS A 1079 -21.80 2.15 -13.62
C LYS A 1079 -21.29 1.00 -14.51
N THR A 1080 -19.99 0.71 -14.43
CA THR A 1080 -19.33 -0.39 -15.15
C THR A 1080 -18.01 -0.74 -14.46
N GLY A 1081 -17.64 -2.02 -14.45
CA GLY A 1081 -16.44 -2.56 -13.80
C GLY A 1081 -16.18 -1.99 -12.40
N GLY A 1082 -14.90 -1.77 -12.09
CA GLY A 1082 -14.45 -1.20 -10.82
C GLY A 1082 -14.89 0.24 -10.54
N LEU A 1083 -15.53 0.95 -11.48
CA LEU A 1083 -16.15 2.25 -11.18
C LEU A 1083 -17.46 2.07 -10.41
N TYR A 1084 -18.25 1.04 -10.74
CA TYR A 1084 -19.44 0.70 -9.96
C TYR A 1084 -19.06 0.17 -8.57
N ASP A 1085 -18.00 -0.65 -8.47
CA ASP A 1085 -17.51 -1.19 -7.18
C ASP A 1085 -16.81 -0.15 -6.27
N THR A 1086 -16.58 1.08 -6.75
CA THR A 1086 -15.94 2.15 -5.97
C THR A 1086 -16.81 3.39 -5.77
N VAL A 1087 -17.74 3.68 -6.69
CA VAL A 1087 -18.65 4.83 -6.57
C VAL A 1087 -20.06 4.35 -6.25
N PHE A 1088 -20.61 4.87 -5.16
CA PHE A 1088 -21.99 4.71 -4.72
C PHE A 1088 -22.74 6.01 -5.00
N ASP A 1089 -23.75 5.93 -5.85
CA ASP A 1089 -24.63 7.04 -6.17
C ASP A 1089 -25.34 7.60 -4.93
N VAL A 1090 -25.28 8.92 -4.77
CA VAL A 1090 -25.89 9.65 -3.65
C VAL A 1090 -27.42 9.55 -3.60
N ASP A 1091 -28.07 9.27 -4.72
CA ASP A 1091 -29.52 9.05 -4.79
C ASP A 1091 -29.85 7.55 -4.65
N ASP A 1092 -29.32 6.70 -5.52
CA ASP A 1092 -29.74 5.30 -5.67
C ASP A 1092 -29.08 4.31 -4.66
N ASP A 1093 -27.78 4.45 -4.38
CA ASP A 1093 -26.96 3.35 -3.84
C ASP A 1093 -26.89 3.28 -2.30
N LYS A 1094 -27.79 3.96 -1.60
CA LYS A 1094 -27.78 4.07 -0.13
C LYS A 1094 -27.65 2.72 0.58
N TYR A 1095 -28.44 1.72 0.16
CA TYR A 1095 -28.36 0.35 0.69
C TYR A 1095 -27.08 -0.39 0.29
N ARG A 1096 -26.56 -0.15 -0.94
CA ARG A 1096 -25.35 -0.80 -1.45
C ARG A 1096 -24.09 -0.30 -0.74
N ALA A 1097 -24.05 0.99 -0.37
CA ALA A 1097 -23.03 1.56 0.48
C ALA A 1097 -23.13 1.01 1.92
N GLN A 1098 -24.35 1.03 2.50
CA GLN A 1098 -24.58 0.56 3.88
C GLN A 1098 -24.19 -0.91 4.07
N ALA A 1099 -24.44 -1.77 3.08
CA ALA A 1099 -24.04 -3.18 3.11
C ALA A 1099 -22.51 -3.40 3.19
N GLN A 1100 -21.70 -2.40 2.82
CA GLN A 1100 -20.24 -2.40 2.95
C GLN A 1100 -19.74 -1.59 4.15
N GLY A 1101 -20.64 -1.07 5.00
CA GLY A 1101 -20.28 -0.16 6.10
C GLY A 1101 -19.89 1.25 5.64
N LEU A 1102 -20.32 1.65 4.43
CA LEU A 1102 -19.97 2.92 3.78
C LEU A 1102 -21.20 3.82 3.60
N GLU A 1103 -20.95 5.07 3.24
CA GLU A 1103 -21.97 6.05 2.82
C GLU A 1103 -21.83 6.39 1.33
N PRO A 1104 -22.89 6.87 0.64
CA PRO A 1104 -22.80 7.31 -0.75
C PRO A 1104 -21.79 8.43 -0.98
N ASN A 1105 -21.05 8.34 -2.10
CA ASN A 1105 -19.79 9.05 -2.30
C ASN A 1105 -19.63 9.74 -3.68
N GLY A 1106 -20.59 9.60 -4.61
CA GLY A 1106 -20.50 10.28 -5.91
C GLY A 1106 -21.76 10.22 -6.75
N PHE A 1107 -21.61 10.53 -8.04
CA PHE A 1107 -22.70 10.54 -9.02
C PHE A 1107 -22.43 9.53 -10.13
N SER A 1108 -23.47 8.86 -10.63
CA SER A 1108 -23.33 7.78 -11.60
C SER A 1108 -24.39 7.79 -12.72
N PHE A 1109 -24.08 7.10 -13.81
CA PHE A 1109 -24.97 6.87 -14.96
C PHE A 1109 -24.73 5.50 -15.62
N GLU A 1110 -25.69 4.97 -16.36
CA GLU A 1110 -25.63 3.60 -16.91
C GLU A 1110 -25.43 3.54 -18.43
N GLY A 1111 -26.10 4.41 -19.19
CA GLY A 1111 -26.01 4.41 -20.65
C GLY A 1111 -24.62 4.82 -21.18
N ALA A 1112 -24.41 4.58 -22.48
CA ALA A 1112 -23.20 4.96 -23.21
C ALA A 1112 -23.47 6.14 -24.17
N ASP A 1113 -24.47 6.95 -23.84
CA ASP A 1113 -25.03 8.07 -24.60
C ASP A 1113 -24.87 9.42 -23.85
N SER A 1114 -25.08 10.52 -24.58
CA SER A 1114 -25.02 11.89 -24.05
C SER A 1114 -25.98 12.14 -22.89
N SER A 1115 -27.25 11.75 -23.01
CA SER A 1115 -28.30 12.03 -22.02
C SER A 1115 -28.03 11.34 -20.67
N SER A 1116 -27.43 10.14 -20.68
CA SER A 1116 -26.96 9.47 -19.45
C SER A 1116 -25.84 10.26 -18.76
N VAL A 1117 -24.89 10.82 -19.51
CA VAL A 1117 -23.83 11.68 -18.96
C VAL A 1117 -24.42 12.97 -18.40
N ASP A 1118 -25.33 13.60 -19.14
CA ASP A 1118 -26.00 14.83 -18.73
C ASP A 1118 -26.74 14.64 -17.41
N TYR A 1119 -27.45 13.52 -17.21
CA TYR A 1119 -28.13 13.22 -15.94
C TYR A 1119 -27.20 13.26 -14.72
N ALA A 1120 -26.05 12.58 -14.77
CA ALA A 1120 -25.12 12.54 -13.64
C ALA A 1120 -24.37 13.88 -13.46
N LEU A 1121 -23.95 14.49 -14.56
CA LEU A 1121 -23.23 15.76 -14.57
C LEU A 1121 -24.13 16.93 -14.12
N ASP A 1122 -25.39 16.93 -14.52
CA ASP A 1122 -26.34 17.97 -14.14
C ASP A 1122 -26.70 17.90 -12.65
N ARG A 1123 -26.88 16.70 -12.09
CA ARG A 1123 -27.05 16.49 -10.63
C ARG A 1123 -25.83 17.01 -9.87
N ALA A 1124 -24.63 16.64 -10.29
CA ALA A 1124 -23.39 17.06 -9.63
C ALA A 1124 -23.18 18.59 -9.65
N ILE A 1125 -23.41 19.24 -10.81
CA ILE A 1125 -23.25 20.70 -10.95
C ILE A 1125 -24.36 21.48 -10.24
N SER A 1126 -25.62 21.02 -10.29
CA SER A 1126 -26.69 21.63 -9.49
C SER A 1126 -26.36 21.54 -8.00
N THR A 1127 -25.96 20.37 -7.50
CA THR A 1127 -25.62 20.18 -6.07
C THR A 1127 -24.49 21.11 -5.60
N PHE A 1128 -23.49 21.40 -6.45
CA PHE A 1128 -22.43 22.36 -6.14
C PHE A 1128 -22.98 23.79 -5.92
N TYR A 1129 -23.94 24.23 -6.73
CA TYR A 1129 -24.52 25.57 -6.63
C TYR A 1129 -25.64 25.67 -5.56
N ASP A 1130 -26.55 24.70 -5.56
CA ASP A 1130 -27.81 24.74 -4.82
C ASP A 1130 -27.68 24.20 -3.37
N ALA A 1131 -26.65 23.38 -3.11
CA ALA A 1131 -26.45 22.67 -1.84
C ALA A 1131 -24.97 22.65 -1.41
N ARG A 1132 -24.29 23.80 -1.49
CA ARG A 1132 -22.83 23.95 -1.30
C ARG A 1132 -22.28 23.30 -0.02
N ASP A 1133 -22.97 23.42 1.11
CA ASP A 1133 -22.51 22.85 2.39
C ASP A 1133 -22.63 21.32 2.43
N TRP A 1134 -23.68 20.78 1.81
CA TRP A 1134 -23.81 19.33 1.62
C TRP A 1134 -22.72 18.80 0.68
N PHE A 1135 -22.43 19.52 -0.41
CA PHE A 1135 -21.32 19.18 -1.32
C PHE A 1135 -19.97 19.20 -0.57
N ASN A 1136 -19.73 20.19 0.29
CA ASN A 1136 -18.55 20.24 1.15
C ASN A 1136 -18.49 19.06 2.14
N SER A 1137 -19.64 18.63 2.70
CA SER A 1137 -19.72 17.43 3.54
C SER A 1137 -19.42 16.14 2.77
N LEU A 1138 -19.82 16.07 1.49
CA LEU A 1138 -19.48 14.97 0.59
C LEU A 1138 -17.97 14.94 0.31
N CYS A 1139 -17.33 16.11 0.08
CA CYS A 1139 -15.88 16.23 -0.06
C CYS A 1139 -15.12 15.69 1.16
N LYS A 1140 -15.64 15.94 2.38
CA LYS A 1140 -15.11 15.35 3.62
C LYS A 1140 -15.30 13.82 3.63
N ARG A 1141 -16.54 13.35 3.43
CA ARG A 1141 -16.88 11.91 3.42
C ARG A 1141 -16.00 11.09 2.49
N VAL A 1142 -15.75 11.54 1.26
CA VAL A 1142 -14.97 10.76 0.28
C VAL A 1142 -13.49 10.57 0.68
N MET A 1143 -12.95 11.44 1.53
CA MET A 1143 -11.59 11.30 2.09
C MET A 1143 -11.51 10.35 3.29
N GLU A 1144 -12.63 10.11 3.98
CA GLU A 1144 -12.74 9.29 5.21
C GLU A 1144 -13.10 7.81 4.94
N GLN A 1145 -13.26 7.47 3.66
CA GLN A 1145 -13.49 6.12 3.15
C GLN A 1145 -12.16 5.47 2.74
N ASP A 1146 -11.94 4.23 3.17
CA ASP A 1146 -10.70 3.51 2.87
C ASP A 1146 -10.74 2.88 1.46
N TRP A 1147 -9.96 3.49 0.57
CA TRP A 1147 -9.70 3.02 -0.79
C TRP A 1147 -8.32 2.39 -0.95
N SER A 1148 -7.58 2.18 0.15
CA SER A 1148 -6.23 1.64 0.15
C SER A 1148 -6.17 0.12 -0.09
N TRP A 1149 -4.96 -0.43 -0.08
CA TRP A 1149 -4.72 -1.87 -0.15
C TRP A 1149 -5.02 -2.64 1.16
N ASN A 1150 -5.35 -1.96 2.27
CA ASN A 1150 -5.72 -2.57 3.56
C ASN A 1150 -6.72 -3.73 3.44
N ARG A 1151 -7.74 -3.57 2.58
CA ARG A 1151 -8.75 -4.61 2.31
C ARG A 1151 -8.35 -5.55 1.15
N PRO A 1152 -8.00 -5.05 -0.05
CA PRO A 1152 -7.66 -5.91 -1.19
C PRO A 1152 -6.47 -6.85 -0.97
N ALA A 1153 -5.45 -6.46 -0.19
CA ALA A 1153 -4.30 -7.33 0.07
C ALA A 1153 -4.71 -8.59 0.84
N LEU A 1154 -5.69 -8.49 1.75
CA LEU A 1154 -6.26 -9.65 2.45
C LEU A 1154 -6.99 -10.57 1.46
N ASP A 1155 -7.82 -10.02 0.56
CA ASP A 1155 -8.50 -10.82 -0.47
C ASP A 1155 -7.50 -11.50 -1.44
N TYR A 1156 -6.34 -10.88 -1.70
CA TYR A 1156 -5.23 -11.50 -2.41
C TYR A 1156 -4.55 -12.62 -1.61
N MET A 1157 -4.32 -12.44 -0.31
CA MET A 1157 -3.80 -13.52 0.55
C MET A 1157 -4.75 -14.73 0.57
N GLU A 1158 -6.04 -14.53 0.75
CA GLU A 1158 -7.04 -15.62 0.66
C GLU A 1158 -6.98 -16.35 -0.69
N LEU A 1159 -6.76 -15.61 -1.80
CA LEU A 1159 -6.55 -16.21 -3.13
C LEU A 1159 -5.26 -17.06 -3.19
N TYR A 1160 -4.18 -16.62 -2.54
CA TYR A 1160 -2.91 -17.34 -2.46
C TYR A 1160 -3.01 -18.60 -1.59
N HIS A 1161 -3.66 -18.55 -0.42
CA HIS A 1161 -3.92 -19.74 0.40
C HIS A 1161 -4.82 -20.74 -0.34
N SER A 1162 -5.88 -20.27 -0.99
CA SER A 1162 -6.76 -21.10 -1.83
C SER A 1162 -6.04 -21.68 -3.08
N ALA A 1163 -4.96 -21.06 -3.55
CA ALA A 1163 -4.09 -21.63 -4.58
C ALA A 1163 -3.19 -22.76 -4.04
N ARG A 1164 -2.66 -22.63 -2.81
CA ARG A 1164 -1.80 -23.64 -2.14
C ARG A 1164 -2.57 -24.87 -1.64
N LYS A 1165 -3.90 -24.80 -1.51
CA LYS A 1165 -4.76 -25.90 -1.04
C LYS A 1165 -4.89 -27.08 -2.03
N ASN A 1166 -4.48 -26.92 -3.29
CA ASN A 1166 -4.57 -27.92 -4.36
C ASN A 1166 -3.18 -28.36 -4.84
#